data_AF-A0AAT9F8Y3-F1
#
_entry.id   AF-A0AAT9F8Y3-F1
#
_cell.length_a   1.000
_cell.length_b   1.000
_cell.length_c   1.000
_cell.angle_alpha   90.00
_cell.angle_beta   90.00
_cell.angle_gamma   90.00
#
_symmetry.space_group_name_H-M   'P 1'
#
loop_
_entity.id
_entity.type
_entity.pdbx_description
1 polymer ?
#
loop_
_entity_poly.entity_id
_entity_poly.type
_entity_poly.pdbx_seq_one_letter_code
_entity_poly.pdbx_strand_id
1 'polypeptide(L)'
;MVFKIKFKKILLSSSLILPAIVSVSCFNFKQTISNESQQQNPLTDDADKINEMNNSNVKDKNHKPSVGNSNLKDTKPQKTLDPTKPKKLIPSPDKGKSDSGTSAQTNKEIFDPKKEQKFVDQTVKNTLTHIDNVALESVYEEQNNLNNNVRIPLYRHNKNQDVYVSYGYVANLITTYFLGSNLNNAVKTNESITYNIDLKNRLIFNEKTDKIQYKYYNNLFLKPDFSKVALHPRLKFESWNHFLLDNPNELREINLGKYNIDLIVDQGEVYIPLSVLNLIFLSNNYFNLQFNGSKILVSDNNARVNWKQFSGFAKFYDLKRFNSENLQQRKNNYNFLALMFDYFYGIKNDLYERYNVKNFYELAESLKLKDALLSTDFTVYNNAYQRLWNQVLNDLHSTILTNSYYRKNASLAAGYHIIPQKSVEASKTLEKIIKLRQNTLSPNGHLYSNKITHIIGDTARIIFNQFHHLPSMEIERKYWPFYDSFYLFKDAIKQIRADDKENKVKNIIIDISINGGGSSLAMQQVAGFLSNKPIHLYIQNNLANQYTDMKFRVDTNEDNQFNGNDGFPEYNWYILTGRNTFSAANLFAHWAKVSGTAKIIGNRSGGGMYAIMPTVLPDGTNVNISSVNAWIGGLNYSPKFKKEMPYTENGVPVDYKLSYDDYYKDNILELMKPVN
;
A
#
# COMPACT_ATOMS: atom_id res chain seq x y z
N MET A 1 7.36 -50.43 -25.46
CA MET A 1 6.08 -49.78 -25.11
C MET A 1 6.40 -48.66 -24.12
N VAL A 2 6.49 -47.42 -24.61
CA VAL A 2 6.98 -46.25 -23.86
C VAL A 2 5.78 -45.51 -23.27
N PHE A 3 5.63 -45.50 -21.94
CA PHE A 3 4.59 -44.73 -21.26
C PHE A 3 5.01 -43.26 -21.19
N LYS A 4 4.43 -42.44 -22.08
CA LYS A 4 4.42 -40.98 -21.99
C LYS A 4 3.51 -40.56 -20.84
N ILE A 5 4.09 -40.10 -19.73
CA ILE A 5 3.35 -39.36 -18.70
C ILE A 5 3.10 -37.94 -19.22
N LYS A 6 1.83 -37.65 -19.55
CA LYS A 6 1.37 -36.30 -19.89
C LYS A 6 1.38 -35.44 -18.63
N PHE A 7 2.34 -34.53 -18.51
CA PHE A 7 2.22 -33.40 -17.59
C PHE A 7 1.07 -32.50 -18.08
N LYS A 8 -0.06 -32.51 -17.35
CA LYS A 8 -1.09 -31.47 -17.49
C LYS A 8 -0.47 -30.16 -16.98
N LYS A 9 -0.24 -29.21 -17.89
CA LYS A 9 -0.06 -27.78 -17.55
C LYS A 9 -1.34 -27.33 -16.83
N ILE A 10 -1.25 -27.14 -15.52
CA ILE A 10 -2.32 -26.51 -14.74
C ILE A 10 -2.06 -25.01 -14.83
N LEU A 11 -3.00 -24.29 -15.46
CA LEU A 11 -3.04 -22.84 -15.49
C LEU A 11 -3.10 -22.32 -14.05
N LEU A 12 -1.98 -21.79 -13.56
CA LEU A 12 -2.01 -20.79 -12.50
C LEU A 12 -2.91 -19.65 -12.99
N SER A 13 -3.88 -19.26 -12.17
CA SER A 13 -4.63 -18.03 -12.42
C SER A 13 -3.62 -16.90 -12.64
N SER A 14 -3.83 -16.13 -13.70
CA SER A 14 -3.05 -14.95 -14.09
C SER A 14 -2.84 -13.94 -12.95
N SER A 15 -3.58 -14.08 -11.84
CA SER A 15 -3.46 -13.32 -10.59
C SER A 15 -2.16 -13.54 -9.79
N LEU A 16 -1.47 -14.68 -9.94
CA LEU A 16 -0.23 -14.97 -9.18
C LEU A 16 1.05 -14.51 -9.89
N ILE A 17 1.00 -14.27 -11.21
CA ILE A 17 2.18 -14.03 -12.05
C ILE A 17 2.38 -12.53 -12.36
N LEU A 18 1.29 -11.75 -12.39
CA LEU A 18 1.37 -10.32 -12.71
C LEU A 18 1.83 -9.35 -11.60
N PRO A 19 1.81 -9.65 -10.27
CA PRO A 19 2.10 -8.62 -9.29
C PRO A 19 3.52 -8.06 -9.43
N ALA A 20 4.57 -8.88 -9.60
CA ALA A 20 5.93 -8.35 -9.46
C ALA A 20 6.40 -7.39 -10.57
N ILE A 21 5.70 -7.30 -11.73
CA ILE A 21 5.99 -6.29 -12.78
C ILE A 21 5.03 -5.09 -12.70
N VAL A 22 3.87 -5.23 -12.03
CA VAL A 22 2.74 -4.28 -12.13
C VAL A 22 2.11 -3.93 -10.76
N SER A 23 2.65 -4.43 -9.64
CA SER A 23 2.05 -4.30 -8.31
C SER A 23 2.26 -2.92 -7.71
N VAL A 24 1.35 -2.01 -8.05
CA VAL A 24 0.70 -1.19 -7.03
C VAL A 24 -0.78 -1.15 -7.39
N SER A 25 -1.53 -2.11 -6.85
CA SER A 25 -2.99 -2.08 -6.81
C SER A 25 -3.38 -1.51 -5.45
N CYS A 26 -3.59 -0.19 -5.37
CA CYS A 26 -4.20 0.42 -4.18
C CYS A 26 -5.72 0.44 -4.39
N PHE A 27 -6.49 -0.40 -3.69
CA PHE A 27 -7.95 -0.35 -3.75
C PHE A 27 -8.60 -0.08 -2.38
N ASN A 28 -9.49 0.92 -2.41
CA ASN A 28 -10.75 1.13 -1.68
C ASN A 28 -10.75 1.14 -0.14
N PHE A 29 -10.56 2.33 0.42
CA PHE A 29 -11.29 2.75 1.61
C PHE A 29 -12.72 3.13 1.24
N LYS A 30 -13.66 2.18 1.30
CA LYS A 30 -15.05 2.54 1.62
C LYS A 30 -15.17 2.50 3.14
N GLN A 31 -15.21 3.67 3.76
CA GLN A 31 -15.67 3.81 5.14
C GLN A 31 -17.14 3.35 5.15
N THR A 32 -17.41 2.14 5.64
CA THR A 32 -18.78 1.75 6.00
C THR A 32 -19.17 2.56 7.23
N ILE A 33 -19.83 3.69 7.01
CA ILE A 33 -20.81 4.19 7.96
C ILE A 33 -22.03 3.29 7.77
N SER A 34 -22.31 2.45 8.75
CA SER A 34 -23.53 1.66 8.78
C SER A 34 -24.73 2.61 8.82
N ASN A 35 -25.47 2.68 7.73
CA ASN A 35 -26.90 2.95 7.75
C ASN A 35 -27.53 2.03 6.71
N GLU A 36 -28.39 1.14 7.18
CA GLU A 36 -29.20 0.26 6.36
C GLU A 36 -30.15 1.10 5.48
N SER A 37 -30.07 0.94 4.16
CA SER A 37 -31.25 0.82 3.27
C SER A 37 -30.81 0.58 1.83
N GLN A 38 -31.17 -0.63 1.37
CA GLN A 38 -31.62 -1.04 0.05
C GLN A 38 -30.84 -0.67 -1.23
N GLN A 39 -30.39 -1.75 -1.90
CA GLN A 39 -30.03 -1.82 -3.31
C GLN A 39 -31.20 -1.34 -4.20
N GLN A 40 -30.91 -0.45 -5.15
CA GLN A 40 -31.66 -0.36 -6.41
C GLN A 40 -30.71 -0.21 -7.59
N ASN A 41 -30.86 -1.13 -8.55
CA ASN A 41 -30.33 -1.07 -9.91
C ASN A 41 -30.90 0.16 -10.63
N PRO A 42 -30.11 0.91 -11.42
CA PRO A 42 -30.66 1.85 -12.37
C PRO A 42 -30.76 1.19 -13.75
N LEU A 43 -31.89 0.59 -14.03
CA LEU A 43 -32.38 0.36 -15.39
C LEU A 43 -33.89 0.62 -15.36
N THR A 44 -34.30 1.76 -15.90
CA THR A 44 -35.48 1.93 -16.76
C THR A 44 -35.51 3.37 -17.26
N ASP A 45 -35.05 3.58 -18.49
CA ASP A 45 -35.61 4.59 -19.37
C ASP A 45 -36.80 3.92 -20.09
N ASP A 46 -38.00 4.43 -19.87
CA ASP A 46 -39.14 4.37 -20.79
C ASP A 46 -40.25 5.25 -20.19
N ALA A 47 -40.16 6.55 -20.45
CA ALA A 47 -41.20 7.52 -20.11
C ALA A 47 -41.57 8.31 -21.37
N ASP A 48 -42.10 7.58 -22.35
CA ASP A 48 -42.95 8.13 -23.42
C ASP A 48 -43.93 7.04 -23.82
N LYS A 49 -45.07 6.96 -23.12
CA LYS A 49 -46.39 6.47 -23.57
C LYS A 49 -47.31 6.18 -22.38
N ILE A 50 -48.39 6.95 -22.32
CA ILE A 50 -49.78 6.60 -21.96
C ILE A 50 -50.39 7.60 -20.96
N ASN A 51 -51.18 8.49 -21.56
CA ASN A 51 -52.28 9.22 -20.95
C ASN A 51 -53.42 8.27 -20.56
N GLU A 52 -54.19 8.71 -19.56
CA GLU A 52 -55.60 8.41 -19.29
C GLU A 52 -55.99 7.12 -18.54
N MET A 53 -56.99 7.35 -17.66
CA MET A 53 -57.86 6.41 -16.95
C MET A 53 -57.30 5.72 -15.69
N ASN A 54 -57.54 6.32 -14.52
CA ASN A 54 -58.76 6.00 -13.76
C ASN A 54 -58.84 6.74 -12.41
N ASN A 55 -59.86 7.57 -12.30
CA ASN A 55 -60.51 7.93 -11.04
C ASN A 55 -61.10 6.67 -10.39
N SER A 56 -60.95 6.51 -9.08
CA SER A 56 -62.06 6.42 -8.10
C SER A 56 -61.67 5.69 -6.80
N ASN A 57 -62.30 6.14 -5.71
CA ASN A 57 -62.61 5.45 -4.45
C ASN A 57 -61.64 5.56 -3.24
N VAL A 58 -61.83 6.65 -2.50
CA VAL A 58 -62.33 6.72 -1.09
C VAL A 58 -62.21 5.44 -0.23
N LYS A 59 -61.50 5.52 0.91
CA LYS A 59 -62.06 5.46 2.28
C LYS A 59 -61.01 5.46 3.40
N ASP A 60 -61.39 6.18 4.46
CA ASP A 60 -60.81 6.33 5.80
C ASP A 60 -60.18 5.08 6.44
N LYS A 61 -59.15 5.31 7.28
CA LYS A 61 -59.23 5.07 8.73
C LYS A 61 -58.03 5.63 9.53
N ASN A 62 -58.41 6.36 10.58
CA ASN A 62 -57.65 6.88 11.71
C ASN A 62 -56.59 5.93 12.31
N HIS A 63 -55.43 6.47 12.72
CA HIS A 63 -54.89 6.30 14.09
C HIS A 63 -53.81 7.35 14.45
N LYS A 64 -54.03 8.03 15.59
CA LYS A 64 -53.06 8.87 16.34
C LYS A 64 -52.10 7.99 17.16
N PRO A 65 -50.95 8.53 17.62
CA PRO A 65 -50.84 8.98 19.03
C PRO A 65 -50.09 10.33 19.20
N SER A 66 -50.66 11.32 19.90
CA SER A 66 -50.23 11.84 21.24
C SER A 66 -48.71 11.93 21.48
N VAL A 67 -48.08 13.10 21.33
CA VAL A 67 -47.87 14.19 22.33
C VAL A 67 -47.12 13.74 23.60
N GLY A 68 -45.90 14.28 23.73
CA GLY A 68 -45.11 14.37 24.96
C GLY A 68 -44.13 15.55 24.85
N ASN A 69 -44.57 16.73 25.27
CA ASN A 69 -43.81 17.98 25.32
C ASN A 69 -43.24 18.17 26.72
N SER A 70 -41.95 18.50 26.86
CA SER A 70 -41.44 19.19 28.05
C SER A 70 -40.25 20.11 27.74
N ASN A 71 -40.59 21.40 27.63
CA ASN A 71 -39.90 22.58 28.15
C ASN A 71 -38.41 22.81 27.87
N LEU A 72 -38.21 23.69 26.89
CA LEU A 72 -37.08 24.61 26.74
C LEU A 72 -37.04 25.65 27.88
N LYS A 73 -35.84 25.93 28.39
CA LYS A 73 -35.47 27.24 28.97
C LYS A 73 -34.12 27.66 28.41
N ASP A 74 -34.12 28.87 27.86
CA ASP A 74 -32.99 29.60 27.29
C ASP A 74 -31.85 29.84 28.28
N THR A 75 -30.60 29.72 27.82
CA THR A 75 -29.51 30.65 28.18
C THR A 75 -28.57 30.84 26.98
N LYS A 76 -28.28 32.11 26.69
CA LYS A 76 -27.48 32.64 25.57
C LYS A 76 -25.95 32.53 25.83
N PRO A 77 -25.09 32.79 24.83
CA PRO A 77 -23.84 32.06 24.59
C PRO A 77 -22.59 32.75 25.15
N GLN A 78 -21.55 31.96 25.45
CA GLN A 78 -20.20 32.47 25.72
C GLN A 78 -19.16 31.92 24.74
N LYS A 79 -18.66 32.87 23.94
CA LYS A 79 -17.35 33.05 23.29
C LYS A 79 -16.43 31.85 23.06
N THR A 80 -16.12 31.71 21.77
CA THR A 80 -14.97 31.07 21.14
C THR A 80 -13.62 31.52 21.70
N LEU A 81 -12.70 30.57 21.89
CA LEU A 81 -11.27 30.81 22.09
C LEU A 81 -10.46 30.12 20.99
N ASP A 82 -9.65 30.93 20.33
CA ASP A 82 -8.68 30.64 19.27
C ASP A 82 -7.40 29.99 19.85
N PRO A 83 -6.90 28.85 19.31
CA PRO A 83 -5.63 28.29 19.73
C PRO A 83 -4.56 28.48 18.64
N THR A 84 -4.02 29.70 18.52
CA THR A 84 -2.72 29.93 17.89
C THR A 84 -1.68 30.33 18.94
N LYS A 85 -0.70 29.44 19.13
CA LYS A 85 0.59 29.53 19.85
C LYS A 85 0.68 29.02 21.31
N PRO A 86 1.78 28.30 21.67
CA PRO A 86 1.91 27.56 22.92
C PRO A 86 2.64 28.38 24.01
N LYS A 87 2.19 28.29 25.26
CA LYS A 87 2.93 28.79 26.43
C LYS A 87 3.58 27.65 27.21
N LYS A 88 4.91 27.71 27.31
CA LYS A 88 5.74 27.00 28.29
C LYS A 88 5.33 27.39 29.71
N LEU A 89 5.29 26.43 30.63
CA LEU A 89 5.43 26.67 32.07
C LEU A 89 6.13 25.46 32.72
N ILE A 90 7.29 25.73 33.30
CA ILE A 90 8.04 24.89 34.25
C ILE A 90 7.61 25.37 35.66
N PRO A 91 7.56 24.47 36.66
CA PRO A 91 8.37 24.75 37.86
C PRO A 91 9.17 23.54 38.34
N SER A 92 10.32 23.84 38.94
CA SER A 92 11.24 22.93 39.66
C SER A 92 11.05 23.07 41.18
N PRO A 93 11.70 22.23 42.01
CA PRO A 93 11.06 21.55 43.15
C PRO A 93 11.41 22.15 44.51
N ASP A 94 10.57 21.84 45.51
CA ASP A 94 10.86 22.15 46.90
C ASP A 94 11.06 20.88 47.76
N LYS A 95 11.96 21.04 48.73
CA LYS A 95 12.56 20.00 49.58
C LYS A 95 11.66 19.59 50.74
N GLY A 96 11.67 18.31 51.09
CA GLY A 96 11.19 17.80 52.39
C GLY A 96 11.58 16.34 52.63
N LYS A 97 12.52 16.09 53.55
CA LYS A 97 12.81 14.81 54.22
C LYS A 97 11.59 14.45 55.11
N SER A 98 11.22 13.21 55.44
CA SER A 98 12.00 12.09 56.01
C SER A 98 11.16 10.79 56.07
N ASP A 99 11.85 9.64 55.96
CA ASP A 99 11.65 8.30 56.59
C ASP A 99 10.27 7.59 56.53
N SER A 100 10.10 6.28 56.31
CA SER A 100 10.94 5.09 56.58
C SER A 100 10.39 3.84 55.83
N GLY A 101 11.27 2.90 55.43
CA GLY A 101 11.08 1.44 55.24
C GLY A 101 9.86 0.91 54.46
N THR A 102 9.98 0.09 53.42
CA THR A 102 10.55 -1.27 53.48
C THR A 102 10.80 -1.79 52.05
N SER A 103 11.85 -2.59 51.91
CA SER A 103 12.47 -3.12 50.68
C SER A 103 11.61 -4.03 49.81
N ALA A 104 11.61 -3.79 48.50
CA ALA A 104 11.49 -4.82 47.47
C ALA A 104 12.50 -4.50 46.34
N GLN A 105 13.64 -5.17 46.36
CA GLN A 105 14.65 -5.11 45.30
C GLN A 105 14.04 -5.63 43.99
N THR A 106 13.72 -4.71 43.08
CA THR A 106 13.50 -5.03 41.67
C THR A 106 14.83 -4.83 40.96
N ASN A 107 15.45 -5.93 40.55
CA ASN A 107 16.58 -5.90 39.62
C ASN A 107 16.08 -5.36 38.28
N LYS A 108 16.18 -4.04 38.08
CA LYS A 108 16.10 -3.41 36.77
C LYS A 108 17.42 -3.67 36.04
N GLU A 109 17.48 -4.77 35.30
CA GLU A 109 18.41 -4.84 34.18
C GLU A 109 17.97 -3.82 33.13
N ILE A 110 18.64 -2.69 33.12
CA ILE A 110 18.53 -1.67 32.07
C ILE A 110 19.15 -2.28 30.82
N PHE A 111 18.35 -2.47 29.77
CA PHE A 111 18.81 -2.84 28.43
C PHE A 111 19.70 -1.72 27.89
N ASP A 112 21.01 -1.98 27.82
CA ASP A 112 22.00 -1.11 27.19
C ASP A 112 22.20 -1.56 25.73
N PRO A 113 21.75 -0.77 24.73
CA PRO A 113 21.88 -1.10 23.32
C PRO A 113 23.34 -1.06 22.80
N LYS A 114 24.34 -0.82 23.67
CA LYS A 114 25.77 -0.77 23.30
C LYS A 114 26.59 -2.00 23.69
N LYS A 115 26.00 -3.03 24.29
CA LYS A 115 26.75 -4.25 24.65
C LYS A 115 26.83 -5.21 23.46
N GLU A 116 27.85 -5.04 22.61
CA GLU A 116 28.25 -6.07 21.64
C GLU A 116 28.61 -7.35 22.40
N GLN A 117 27.71 -8.34 22.41
CA GLN A 117 28.08 -9.73 22.70
C GLN A 117 28.56 -10.36 21.40
N LYS A 118 29.88 -10.51 21.25
CA LYS A 118 30.48 -11.21 20.10
C LYS A 118 30.77 -12.67 20.41
N PHE A 119 30.17 -13.49 19.55
CA PHE A 119 30.51 -14.82 19.02
C PHE A 119 30.83 -15.97 19.98
N VAL A 120 30.04 -17.05 19.84
CA VAL A 120 30.50 -18.41 20.12
C VAL A 120 30.04 -19.30 18.97
N ASP A 121 31.01 -19.91 18.30
CA ASP A 121 30.83 -21.02 17.36
C ASP A 121 29.95 -22.10 18.01
N GLN A 122 28.74 -22.28 17.48
CA GLN A 122 27.73 -23.20 17.98
C GLN A 122 26.93 -23.73 16.80
N THR A 123 27.28 -24.93 16.33
CA THR A 123 26.43 -25.78 15.45
C THR A 123 24.94 -25.56 15.74
N VAL A 124 24.06 -25.58 14.72
CA VAL A 124 22.58 -25.43 14.83
C VAL A 124 22.04 -26.16 16.05
N LYS A 125 22.56 -27.34 16.38
CA LYS A 125 22.17 -28.13 17.56
C LYS A 125 22.19 -27.36 18.90
N ASN A 126 23.09 -26.41 19.08
CA ASN A 126 23.26 -25.64 20.32
C ASN A 126 22.45 -24.33 20.31
N THR A 127 22.15 -23.78 19.13
CA THR A 127 21.48 -22.48 18.98
C THR A 127 19.99 -22.62 18.61
N LEU A 128 19.65 -23.64 17.83
CA LEU A 128 18.34 -23.91 17.26
C LEU A 128 17.87 -25.33 17.61
N THR A 129 16.63 -25.44 18.06
CA THR A 129 15.95 -26.74 18.24
C THR A 129 14.95 -26.92 17.11
N HIS A 130 15.03 -28.04 16.37
CA HIS A 130 14.00 -28.38 15.36
C HIS A 130 12.63 -28.50 16.04
N ILE A 131 11.63 -27.81 15.48
CA ILE A 131 10.26 -27.81 16.00
C ILE A 131 9.47 -28.93 15.32
N ASP A 132 9.30 -28.82 14.01
CA ASP A 132 8.53 -29.74 13.17
C ASP A 132 8.76 -29.39 11.68
N ASN A 133 8.35 -30.29 10.79
CA ASN A 133 8.20 -30.05 9.36
C ASN A 133 6.73 -29.68 9.08
N VAL A 134 6.43 -28.38 9.11
CA VAL A 134 5.06 -27.87 9.12
C VAL A 134 4.50 -27.74 7.70
N ALA A 135 3.32 -28.31 7.47
CA ALA A 135 2.63 -28.23 6.19
C ALA A 135 2.21 -26.80 5.83
N LEU A 136 2.24 -26.49 4.54
CA LEU A 136 1.69 -25.25 3.98
C LEU A 136 0.17 -25.37 3.81
N GLU A 137 -0.56 -24.40 4.36
CA GLU A 137 -1.99 -24.22 4.11
C GLU A 137 -2.23 -23.06 3.13
N SER A 138 -3.21 -23.22 2.25
CA SER A 138 -3.72 -22.13 1.42
C SER A 138 -4.97 -21.54 2.08
N VAL A 139 -5.15 -20.22 1.92
CA VAL A 139 -6.39 -19.54 2.29
C VAL A 139 -7.55 -19.96 1.37
N TYR A 140 -7.23 -20.48 0.17
CA TYR A 140 -8.19 -20.94 -0.82
C TYR A 140 -8.46 -22.43 -0.65
N GLU A 141 -9.64 -22.79 -0.14
CA GLU A 141 -10.03 -24.18 0.12
C GLU A 141 -9.92 -25.08 -1.12
N GLU A 142 -10.23 -24.55 -2.31
CA GLU A 142 -10.10 -25.25 -3.60
C GLU A 142 -8.64 -25.54 -4.00
N GLN A 143 -7.69 -24.77 -3.47
CA GLN A 143 -6.25 -24.94 -3.70
C GLN A 143 -5.58 -25.84 -2.65
N ASN A 144 -6.30 -26.30 -1.62
CA ASN A 144 -5.74 -27.19 -0.60
C ASN A 144 -5.28 -28.55 -1.18
N ASN A 145 -5.78 -28.94 -2.37
CA ASN A 145 -5.31 -30.14 -3.07
C ASN A 145 -3.91 -29.98 -3.71
N LEU A 146 -3.37 -28.75 -3.84
CA LEU A 146 -2.03 -28.50 -4.40
C LEU A 146 -0.89 -28.61 -3.36
N ASN A 147 -1.21 -28.62 -2.05
CA ASN A 147 -0.23 -28.31 -1.00
C ASN A 147 0.02 -29.41 0.06
N ASN A 148 -0.68 -30.56 0.00
CA ASN A 148 -0.59 -31.56 1.08
C ASN A 148 0.80 -32.19 1.31
N ASN A 149 1.74 -32.03 0.37
CA ASN A 149 3.06 -32.66 0.43
C ASN A 149 4.22 -31.71 0.76
N VAL A 150 4.03 -30.39 0.71
CA VAL A 150 5.11 -29.44 1.05
C VAL A 150 5.10 -29.14 2.53
N ARG A 151 6.24 -29.38 3.18
CA ARG A 151 6.46 -29.13 4.59
C ARG A 151 7.71 -28.29 4.79
N ILE A 152 7.59 -27.15 5.45
CA ILE A 152 8.73 -26.28 5.76
C ILE A 152 9.30 -26.70 7.12
N PRO A 153 10.58 -27.09 7.20
CA PRO A 153 11.26 -27.31 8.48
C PRO A 153 11.35 -26.00 9.27
N LEU A 154 10.82 -26.00 10.48
CA LEU A 154 10.90 -24.87 11.41
C LEU A 154 11.83 -25.19 12.57
N TYR A 155 12.52 -24.16 13.04
CA TYR A 155 13.45 -24.25 14.16
C TYR A 155 13.12 -23.17 15.19
N ARG A 156 13.36 -23.44 16.47
CA ARG A 156 13.21 -22.47 17.55
C ARG A 156 14.58 -22.09 18.06
N HIS A 157 14.83 -20.79 18.18
CA HIS A 157 16.07 -20.33 18.78
C HIS A 157 16.06 -20.54 20.30
N ASN A 158 17.11 -21.15 20.84
CA ASN A 158 17.16 -21.59 22.24
C ASN A 158 17.16 -20.40 23.23
N LYS A 159 17.80 -19.29 22.87
CA LYS A 159 17.81 -18.04 23.67
C LYS A 159 16.58 -17.16 23.45
N ASN A 160 16.40 -16.62 22.24
CA ASN A 160 15.35 -15.63 21.95
C ASN A 160 13.97 -16.25 21.61
N GLN A 161 13.87 -17.58 21.52
CA GLN A 161 12.62 -18.32 21.29
C GLN A 161 11.89 -18.01 19.96
N ASP A 162 12.50 -17.23 19.06
CA ASP A 162 11.92 -16.90 17.75
C ASP A 162 11.96 -18.12 16.82
N VAL A 163 11.14 -18.08 15.77
CA VAL A 163 10.99 -19.18 14.81
C VAL A 163 11.84 -18.91 13.57
N TYR A 164 12.79 -19.80 13.32
CA TYR A 164 13.77 -19.74 12.24
C TYR A 164 13.44 -20.73 11.12
N VAL A 165 13.89 -20.40 9.92
CA VAL A 165 13.78 -21.21 8.70
C VAL A 165 15.08 -21.15 7.91
N SER A 166 15.38 -22.19 7.12
CA SER A 166 16.47 -22.10 6.12
C SER A 166 16.05 -21.18 4.97
N TYR A 167 16.83 -20.13 4.72
CA TYR A 167 16.67 -19.26 3.56
C TYR A 167 16.75 -20.06 2.26
N GLY A 168 17.76 -20.93 2.12
CA GLY A 168 17.96 -21.75 0.93
C GLY A 168 16.76 -22.66 0.64
N TYR A 169 16.20 -23.29 1.67
CA TYR A 169 15.02 -24.13 1.55
C TYR A 169 13.81 -23.34 1.06
N VAL A 170 13.47 -22.23 1.72
CA VAL A 170 12.29 -21.44 1.35
C VAL A 170 12.48 -20.77 -0.01
N ALA A 171 13.69 -20.30 -0.33
CA ALA A 171 14.01 -19.71 -1.61
C ALA A 171 13.89 -20.72 -2.75
N ASN A 172 14.38 -21.95 -2.58
CA ASN A 172 14.21 -23.03 -3.56
C ASN A 172 12.74 -23.44 -3.71
N LEU A 173 12.01 -23.51 -2.59
CA LEU A 173 10.59 -23.79 -2.61
C LEU A 173 9.85 -22.74 -3.46
N ILE A 174 9.96 -21.47 -3.08
CA ILE A 174 9.28 -20.37 -3.79
C ILE A 174 9.73 -20.31 -5.25
N THR A 175 11.01 -20.47 -5.56
CA THR A 175 11.49 -20.39 -6.96
C THR A 175 11.09 -21.60 -7.81
N THR A 176 10.86 -22.77 -7.21
CA THR A 176 10.23 -23.91 -7.88
C THR A 176 8.76 -23.61 -8.21
N TYR A 177 8.06 -22.93 -7.31
CA TYR A 177 6.66 -22.53 -7.50
C TYR A 177 6.48 -21.32 -8.44
N PHE A 178 7.45 -20.40 -8.48
CA PHE A 178 7.38 -19.14 -9.23
C PHE A 178 8.30 -19.08 -10.47
N LEU A 179 9.00 -20.17 -10.80
CA LEU A 179 9.96 -20.35 -11.90
C LEU A 179 11.24 -19.50 -11.77
N GLY A 180 12.38 -20.16 -11.56
CA GLY A 180 13.72 -19.69 -11.94
C GLY A 180 14.49 -18.89 -10.87
N SER A 181 15.42 -19.55 -10.17
CA SER A 181 16.56 -18.86 -9.55
C SER A 181 17.88 -19.61 -9.80
N ASN A 182 18.96 -18.84 -9.91
CA ASN A 182 20.33 -19.34 -9.98
C ASN A 182 20.95 -19.42 -8.57
N LEU A 183 20.26 -20.02 -7.60
CA LEU A 183 20.86 -20.26 -6.26
C LEU A 183 21.93 -21.36 -6.27
N ASN A 184 22.22 -21.95 -7.44
CA ASN A 184 23.11 -23.10 -7.60
C ASN A 184 24.59 -22.78 -7.29
N ASN A 185 24.99 -21.50 -7.25
CA ASN A 185 26.39 -21.09 -7.06
C ASN A 185 26.57 -20.28 -5.76
N ALA A 186 26.62 -20.97 -4.63
CA ALA A 186 26.96 -20.39 -3.34
C ALA A 186 28.42 -20.68 -2.95
N VAL A 187 29.17 -19.65 -2.59
CA VAL A 187 30.45 -19.81 -1.88
C VAL A 187 30.14 -19.86 -0.40
N LYS A 188 30.55 -20.95 0.26
CA LYS A 188 30.21 -21.26 1.64
C LYS A 188 31.48 -21.25 2.50
N THR A 189 31.43 -20.56 3.62
CA THR A 189 32.40 -20.65 4.71
C THR A 189 31.66 -21.00 6.01
N ASN A 190 32.40 -21.25 7.09
CA ASN A 190 31.78 -21.56 8.39
C ASN A 190 30.92 -20.40 8.94
N GLU A 191 31.23 -19.15 8.58
CA GLU A 191 30.57 -17.95 9.14
C GLU A 191 29.80 -17.14 8.08
N SER A 192 29.83 -17.56 6.81
CA SER A 192 29.20 -16.79 5.73
C SER A 192 28.80 -17.62 4.53
N ILE A 193 27.72 -17.20 3.88
CA ILE A 193 27.26 -17.77 2.62
C ILE A 193 27.06 -16.64 1.62
N THR A 194 27.71 -16.77 0.46
CA THR A 194 27.63 -15.82 -0.64
C THR A 194 26.95 -16.47 -1.84
N TYR A 195 25.74 -16.05 -2.16
CA TYR A 195 25.06 -16.43 -3.38
C TYR A 195 25.49 -15.51 -4.52
N ASN A 196 26.10 -16.08 -5.57
CA ASN A 196 26.46 -15.33 -6.78
C ASN A 196 25.25 -15.32 -7.74
N ILE A 197 24.55 -14.20 -7.77
CA ILE A 197 23.34 -14.03 -8.59
C ILE A 197 23.73 -13.82 -10.06
N ASP A 198 24.79 -13.05 -10.31
CA ASP A 198 25.48 -12.93 -11.61
C ASP A 198 26.93 -12.42 -11.43
N LEU A 199 27.65 -12.15 -12.53
CA LEU A 199 29.06 -11.72 -12.54
C LEU A 199 29.37 -10.50 -11.66
N LYS A 200 28.39 -9.64 -11.37
CA LYS A 200 28.57 -8.41 -10.58
C LYS A 200 27.68 -8.33 -9.34
N ASN A 201 26.76 -9.30 -9.16
CA ASN A 201 25.75 -9.29 -8.11
C ASN A 201 25.89 -10.45 -7.15
N ARG A 202 26.04 -10.09 -5.86
CA ARG A 202 26.16 -11.04 -4.76
C ARG A 202 25.10 -10.73 -3.70
N LEU A 203 24.66 -11.77 -3.02
CA LEU A 203 23.90 -11.71 -1.78
C LEU A 203 24.70 -12.46 -0.72
N ILE A 204 25.12 -11.76 0.33
CA ILE A 204 26.05 -12.26 1.34
C ILE A 204 25.33 -12.28 2.67
N PHE A 205 25.36 -13.42 3.33
CA PHE A 205 24.92 -13.63 4.70
C PHE A 205 26.15 -13.82 5.56
N ASN A 206 26.33 -12.99 6.58
CA ASN A 206 27.49 -13.04 7.47
C ASN A 206 27.02 -13.12 8.93
N GLU A 207 27.20 -14.30 9.55
CA GLU A 207 26.77 -14.57 10.93
C GLU A 207 27.57 -13.75 11.95
N LYS A 208 28.90 -13.66 11.77
CA LYS A 208 29.77 -12.92 12.71
C LYS A 208 29.38 -11.46 12.92
N THR A 209 28.73 -10.86 11.93
CA THR A 209 28.29 -9.46 11.96
C THR A 209 26.77 -9.31 11.97
N ASP A 210 26.02 -10.41 11.86
CA ASP A 210 24.58 -10.41 11.65
C ASP A 210 24.14 -9.49 10.50
N LYS A 211 24.91 -9.49 9.40
CA LYS A 211 24.67 -8.63 8.24
C LYS A 211 24.22 -9.42 7.02
N ILE A 212 23.25 -8.84 6.32
CA ILE A 212 22.90 -9.21 4.95
C ILE A 212 23.42 -8.12 4.02
N GLN A 213 24.31 -8.48 3.10
CA GLN A 213 24.89 -7.55 2.14
C GLN A 213 24.46 -7.86 0.71
N TYR A 214 24.16 -6.82 -0.07
CA TYR A 214 23.65 -6.94 -1.43
C TYR A 214 24.01 -5.71 -2.25
N LYS A 215 23.99 -5.83 -3.58
CA LYS A 215 24.32 -4.71 -4.47
C LYS A 215 23.09 -3.95 -4.94
N TYR A 216 22.15 -4.66 -5.56
CA TYR A 216 20.90 -4.09 -6.05
C TYR A 216 19.74 -4.59 -5.21
N TYR A 217 18.72 -3.76 -5.05
CA TYR A 217 17.48 -4.13 -4.37
C TYR A 217 16.84 -5.40 -4.98
N ASN A 218 16.99 -5.59 -6.29
CA ASN A 218 16.55 -6.78 -7.03
C ASN A 218 17.14 -8.10 -6.49
N ASN A 219 18.26 -8.07 -5.75
CA ASN A 219 18.87 -9.25 -5.14
C ASN A 219 18.06 -9.77 -3.94
N LEU A 220 17.19 -8.92 -3.37
CA LEU A 220 16.30 -9.29 -2.26
C LEU A 220 14.99 -9.89 -2.76
N PHE A 221 14.79 -10.00 -4.07
CA PHE A 221 13.60 -10.63 -4.64
C PHE A 221 13.89 -12.09 -4.94
N LEU A 222 13.05 -12.98 -4.39
CA LEU A 222 12.89 -14.32 -4.92
C LEU A 222 12.06 -14.21 -6.20
N LYS A 223 12.75 -13.91 -7.32
CA LYS A 223 12.10 -13.54 -8.58
C LYS A 223 11.39 -14.73 -9.23
N PRO A 224 10.20 -14.53 -9.82
CA PRO A 224 9.74 -15.34 -10.94
C PRO A 224 10.55 -15.02 -12.21
N ASP A 225 10.64 -15.99 -13.13
CA ASP A 225 11.30 -15.90 -14.42
C ASP A 225 10.47 -14.98 -15.32
N PHE A 226 10.81 -13.70 -15.29
CA PHE A 226 10.10 -12.65 -16.01
C PHE A 226 10.15 -12.76 -17.53
N SER A 227 11.06 -13.58 -18.09
CA SER A 227 11.03 -13.91 -19.53
C SER A 227 9.74 -14.63 -19.94
N LYS A 228 9.02 -15.20 -18.96
CA LYS A 228 7.77 -15.95 -19.17
C LYS A 228 6.50 -15.18 -18.78
N VAL A 229 6.62 -13.97 -18.21
CA VAL A 229 5.45 -13.14 -17.93
C VAL A 229 5.01 -12.48 -19.23
N ALA A 230 3.80 -12.83 -19.69
CA ALA A 230 3.22 -12.18 -20.86
C ALA A 230 3.13 -10.67 -20.60
N LEU A 231 3.80 -9.87 -21.43
CA LEU A 231 3.62 -8.42 -21.44
C LEU A 231 2.14 -8.10 -21.69
N HIS A 232 1.61 -7.07 -21.02
CA HIS A 232 0.24 -6.66 -21.25
C HIS A 232 0.08 -6.24 -22.73
N PRO A 233 -0.93 -6.72 -23.47
CA PRO A 233 -1.01 -6.55 -24.93
C PRO A 233 -1.02 -5.09 -25.37
N ARG A 234 -1.51 -4.19 -24.51
CA ARG A 234 -1.55 -2.73 -24.77
C ARG A 234 -0.31 -1.96 -24.34
N LEU A 235 0.73 -2.58 -23.77
CA LEU A 235 1.94 -1.89 -23.31
C LEU A 235 3.19 -2.47 -23.96
N LYS A 236 4.07 -1.60 -24.43
CA LYS A 236 5.40 -1.97 -24.94
C LYS A 236 6.48 -1.16 -24.25
N PHE A 237 7.34 -1.82 -23.48
CA PHE A 237 8.51 -1.19 -22.88
C PHE A 237 9.59 -0.98 -23.94
N GLU A 238 10.06 0.27 -24.05
CA GLU A 238 11.21 0.62 -24.88
C GLU A 238 12.52 0.51 -24.09
N SER A 239 12.49 0.84 -22.80
CA SER A 239 13.64 0.70 -21.92
C SER A 239 13.22 0.41 -20.48
N TRP A 240 14.08 -0.37 -19.80
CA TRP A 240 13.98 -0.68 -18.38
C TRP A 240 15.40 -0.80 -17.81
N ASN A 241 15.91 0.29 -17.25
CA ASN A 241 17.29 0.39 -16.81
C ASN A 241 17.38 0.61 -15.30
N HIS A 242 18.41 0.08 -14.66
CA HIS A 242 18.64 0.25 -13.22
C HIS A 242 19.90 1.06 -12.97
N PHE A 243 19.80 2.06 -12.10
CA PHE A 243 20.89 2.98 -11.78
C PHE A 243 21.07 3.10 -10.27
N LEU A 244 22.32 3.19 -9.81
CA LEU A 244 22.65 3.49 -8.42
C LEU A 244 22.79 5.03 -8.27
N LEU A 245 22.37 5.56 -7.12
CA LEU A 245 22.39 6.99 -6.80
C LEU A 245 23.58 7.37 -5.89
N ASP A 246 24.58 6.49 -5.82
CA ASP A 246 25.81 6.59 -5.04
C ASP A 246 26.90 5.66 -5.62
N ASN A 247 27.92 5.33 -4.82
CA ASN A 247 29.07 4.53 -5.24
C ASN A 247 28.69 3.13 -5.76
N PRO A 248 28.93 2.82 -7.06
CA PRO A 248 28.55 1.55 -7.66
C PRO A 248 29.40 0.35 -7.21
N ASN A 249 30.49 0.59 -6.48
CA ASN A 249 31.37 -0.46 -5.97
C ASN A 249 31.04 -0.89 -4.53
N GLU A 250 30.18 -0.14 -3.85
CA GLU A 250 29.83 -0.41 -2.45
C GLU A 250 28.64 -1.37 -2.35
N LEU A 251 28.71 -2.32 -1.41
CA LEU A 251 27.57 -3.16 -1.05
C LEU A 251 26.69 -2.42 -0.04
N ARG A 252 25.39 -2.63 -0.17
CA ARG A 252 24.40 -2.23 0.82
C ARG A 252 24.32 -3.28 1.91
N GLU A 253 23.99 -2.85 3.11
CA GLU A 253 23.87 -3.75 4.26
C GLU A 253 22.57 -3.53 5.04
N ILE A 254 21.95 -4.64 5.43
CA ILE A 254 20.97 -4.69 6.51
C ILE A 254 21.67 -5.30 7.71
N ASN A 255 21.85 -4.51 8.77
CA ASN A 255 22.48 -4.94 10.01
C ASN A 255 21.40 -5.43 10.98
N LEU A 256 21.23 -6.75 11.07
CA LEU A 256 20.25 -7.39 11.94
C LEU A 256 20.71 -7.36 13.40
N GLY A 257 22.01 -7.48 13.65
CA GLY A 257 22.60 -7.44 14.99
C GLY A 257 22.27 -6.15 15.76
N LYS A 258 22.12 -5.01 15.06
CA LYS A 258 21.64 -3.74 15.67
C LYS A 258 20.29 -3.87 16.37
N TYR A 259 19.48 -4.85 15.98
CA TYR A 259 18.15 -5.11 16.53
C TYR A 259 18.11 -6.41 17.35
N ASN A 260 19.26 -6.97 17.75
CA ASN A 260 19.32 -8.25 18.46
C ASN A 260 18.56 -9.36 17.71
N ILE A 261 18.82 -9.44 16.40
CA ILE A 261 18.33 -10.46 15.50
C ILE A 261 19.55 -11.20 14.97
N ASP A 262 19.62 -12.49 15.28
CA ASP A 262 20.78 -13.31 14.99
C ASP A 262 20.64 -13.94 13.59
N LEU A 263 21.73 -13.98 12.84
CA LEU A 263 21.86 -14.69 11.58
C LEU A 263 22.73 -15.92 11.80
N ILE A 264 22.23 -17.12 11.50
CA ILE A 264 22.98 -18.36 11.79
C ILE A 264 23.42 -19.00 10.49
N VAL A 265 24.71 -19.31 10.37
CA VAL A 265 25.28 -20.07 9.26
C VAL A 265 25.75 -21.41 9.81
N ASP A 266 25.20 -22.51 9.30
CA ASP A 266 25.64 -23.83 9.73
C ASP A 266 25.47 -24.84 8.61
N GLN A 267 26.44 -25.77 8.51
CA GLN A 267 26.46 -26.83 7.51
C GLN A 267 26.20 -26.35 6.07
N GLY A 268 26.59 -25.12 5.76
CA GLY A 268 26.39 -24.53 4.44
C GLY A 268 24.95 -24.07 4.15
N GLU A 269 24.13 -23.86 5.17
CA GLU A 269 22.80 -23.26 5.13
C GLU A 269 22.75 -21.97 5.95
N VAL A 270 21.84 -21.06 5.58
CA VAL A 270 21.55 -19.84 6.35
C VAL A 270 20.20 -19.99 7.02
N TYR A 271 20.16 -19.81 8.34
CA TYR A 271 18.92 -19.76 9.12
C TYR A 271 18.63 -18.33 9.57
N ILE A 272 17.40 -17.88 9.32
CA ILE A 272 16.93 -16.54 9.70
C ILE A 272 15.52 -16.63 10.30
N PRO A 273 15.11 -15.67 11.15
CA PRO A 273 13.73 -15.64 11.63
C PRO A 273 12.74 -15.57 10.48
N LEU A 274 11.64 -16.32 10.56
CA LEU A 274 10.58 -16.36 9.54
C LEU A 274 10.00 -14.96 9.28
N SER A 275 9.81 -14.16 10.32
CA SER A 275 9.36 -12.77 10.23
C SER A 275 10.32 -11.90 9.43
N VAL A 276 11.64 -12.06 9.64
CA VAL A 276 12.70 -11.34 8.93
C VAL A 276 12.82 -11.82 7.49
N LEU A 277 12.71 -13.12 7.22
CA LEU A 277 12.60 -13.66 5.86
C LEU A 277 11.42 -13.01 5.12
N ASN A 278 10.25 -12.94 5.77
CA ASN A 278 9.08 -12.29 5.19
C ASN A 278 9.40 -10.85 4.82
N LEU A 279 9.82 -10.04 5.78
CA LEU A 279 10.05 -8.61 5.60
C LEU A 279 11.04 -8.32 4.45
N ILE A 280 12.16 -9.03 4.42
CA ILE A 280 13.25 -8.76 3.48
C ILE A 280 12.93 -9.32 2.09
N PHE A 281 12.48 -10.57 2.01
CA PHE A 281 12.46 -11.32 0.75
C PHE A 281 11.07 -11.59 0.17
N LEU A 282 10.02 -11.56 0.99
CA LEU A 282 8.67 -12.02 0.59
C LEU A 282 7.65 -10.89 0.53
N SER A 283 7.58 -10.03 1.55
CA SER A 283 6.59 -8.96 1.69
C SER A 283 6.57 -8.01 0.49
N ASN A 284 7.75 -7.74 -0.10
CA ASN A 284 7.88 -6.92 -1.32
C ASN A 284 7.23 -7.55 -2.57
N ASN A 285 7.05 -8.87 -2.57
CA ASN A 285 6.31 -9.61 -3.60
C ASN A 285 4.82 -9.76 -3.26
N TYR A 286 4.34 -9.07 -2.23
CA TYR A 286 2.99 -9.21 -1.70
C TYR A 286 2.65 -10.64 -1.25
N PHE A 287 3.68 -11.42 -0.91
CA PHE A 287 3.62 -12.80 -0.49
C PHE A 287 4.15 -12.92 0.94
N ASN A 288 3.47 -13.61 1.84
CA ASN A 288 3.91 -13.76 3.22
C ASN A 288 3.56 -15.15 3.77
N LEU A 289 4.48 -15.72 4.54
CA LEU A 289 4.31 -16.96 5.28
C LEU A 289 3.99 -16.66 6.75
N GLN A 290 2.84 -17.10 7.22
CA GLN A 290 2.37 -16.82 8.57
C GLN A 290 2.42 -18.10 9.40
N PHE A 291 3.04 -18.07 10.58
CA PHE A 291 3.08 -19.22 11.48
C PHE A 291 2.38 -18.89 12.80
N ASN A 292 1.29 -19.60 13.08
CA ASN A 292 0.51 -19.40 14.31
C ASN A 292 0.99 -20.29 15.47
N GLY A 293 2.13 -20.96 15.35
CA GLY A 293 2.62 -21.93 16.34
C GLY A 293 2.24 -23.38 16.06
N SER A 294 1.47 -23.67 14.99
CA SER A 294 1.16 -25.05 14.57
C SER A 294 1.16 -25.22 13.05
N LYS A 295 0.66 -24.24 12.31
CA LYS A 295 0.48 -24.31 10.85
C LYS A 295 1.14 -23.11 10.18
N ILE A 296 1.57 -23.28 8.93
CA ILE A 296 2.02 -22.18 8.09
C ILE A 296 0.93 -21.86 7.08
N LEU A 297 0.48 -20.62 7.08
CA LEU A 297 -0.44 -20.11 6.09
C LEU A 297 0.31 -19.30 5.05
N VAL A 298 0.07 -19.62 3.77
CA VAL A 298 0.48 -18.77 2.65
C VAL A 298 -0.57 -17.68 2.48
N SER A 299 -0.15 -16.42 2.60
CA SER A 299 -1.02 -15.27 2.38
C SER A 299 -0.45 -14.42 1.24
N ASP A 300 -1.23 -14.25 0.18
CA ASP A 300 -0.95 -13.31 -0.90
C ASP A 300 -1.74 -12.01 -0.70
N ASN A 301 -1.69 -11.11 -1.69
CA ASN A 301 -2.48 -9.89 -1.66
C ASN A 301 -4.00 -10.16 -1.68
N ASN A 302 -4.45 -11.19 -2.41
CA ASN A 302 -5.87 -11.46 -2.65
C ASN A 302 -6.57 -12.03 -1.40
N ALA A 303 -5.87 -12.86 -0.62
CA ALA A 303 -6.35 -13.38 0.65
C ALA A 303 -6.65 -12.27 1.68
N ARG A 304 -5.97 -11.11 1.54
CA ARG A 304 -6.16 -9.91 2.38
C ARG A 304 -7.42 -9.11 2.03
N VAL A 305 -7.86 -9.17 0.76
CA VAL A 305 -8.94 -8.33 0.23
C VAL A 305 -10.33 -8.85 0.63
N ASN A 306 -10.46 -10.11 1.03
CA ASN A 306 -11.77 -10.71 1.30
C ASN A 306 -11.85 -11.56 2.58
N TRP A 307 -11.29 -11.06 3.68
CA TRP A 307 -11.25 -11.74 4.98
C TRP A 307 -12.64 -12.14 5.53
N LYS A 308 -13.73 -11.49 5.09
CA LYS A 308 -15.11 -11.88 5.44
C LYS A 308 -15.58 -13.16 4.75
N GLN A 309 -14.97 -13.53 3.62
CA GLN A 309 -15.33 -14.72 2.84
C GLN A 309 -14.43 -15.93 3.14
N PHE A 310 -13.30 -15.76 3.83
CA PHE A 310 -12.36 -16.85 4.10
C PHE A 310 -12.51 -17.42 5.51
N SER A 311 -13.42 -18.39 5.68
CA SER A 311 -13.60 -19.12 6.94
C SER A 311 -12.28 -19.74 7.45
N GLY A 312 -11.41 -20.19 6.53
CA GLY A 312 -10.09 -20.74 6.83
C GLY A 312 -9.12 -19.74 7.46
N PHE A 313 -9.17 -18.47 7.05
CA PHE A 313 -8.29 -17.43 7.59
C PHE A 313 -8.61 -17.13 9.07
N ALA A 314 -9.91 -17.03 9.42
CA ALA A 314 -10.33 -16.86 10.81
C ALA A 314 -9.94 -18.08 11.68
N LYS A 315 -10.20 -19.30 11.19
CA LYS A 315 -9.81 -20.55 11.87
C LYS A 315 -8.30 -20.61 12.16
N PHE A 316 -7.46 -20.18 11.22
CA PHE A 316 -6.01 -20.10 11.40
C PHE A 316 -5.63 -19.19 12.57
N TYR A 317 -6.27 -18.02 12.71
CA TYR A 317 -6.01 -17.07 13.80
C TYR A 317 -6.62 -17.50 15.14
N ASP A 318 -7.72 -18.25 15.13
CA ASP A 318 -8.41 -18.64 16.36
C ASP A 318 -7.64 -19.65 17.21
N LEU A 319 -6.67 -20.36 16.61
CA LEU A 319 -5.85 -21.37 17.29
C LEU A 319 -5.01 -20.85 18.48
N LYS A 320 -4.72 -19.54 18.53
CA LYS A 320 -3.97 -18.91 19.64
C LYS A 320 -4.71 -17.75 20.29
N ARG A 321 -5.98 -17.53 19.93
CA ARG A 321 -6.77 -16.35 20.31
C ARG A 321 -6.79 -16.06 21.81
N PHE A 322 -6.87 -17.10 22.63
CA PHE A 322 -6.95 -16.98 24.08
C PHE A 322 -5.61 -17.18 24.80
N ASN A 323 -4.55 -17.55 24.08
CA ASN A 323 -3.18 -17.59 24.61
C ASN A 323 -2.69 -16.17 24.90
N SER A 324 -1.59 -16.05 25.63
CA SER A 324 -0.90 -14.79 25.87
C SER A 324 0.52 -14.86 25.32
N GLU A 325 1.01 -13.75 24.80
CA GLU A 325 2.43 -13.63 24.46
C GLU A 325 3.28 -13.55 25.73
N ASN A 326 4.48 -14.10 25.67
CA ASN A 326 5.48 -13.89 26.71
C ASN A 326 6.34 -12.65 26.40
N LEU A 327 7.07 -12.17 27.41
CA LEU A 327 7.90 -10.97 27.30
C LEU A 327 8.96 -11.10 26.19
N GLN A 328 9.52 -12.29 25.96
CA GLN A 328 10.51 -12.49 24.92
C GLN A 328 9.91 -12.34 23.51
N GLN A 329 8.70 -12.85 23.26
CA GLN A 329 7.99 -12.63 22.00
C GLN A 329 7.72 -11.15 21.75
N ARG A 330 7.33 -10.41 22.79
CA ARG A 330 7.13 -8.95 22.69
C ARG A 330 8.43 -8.19 22.43
N LYS A 331 9.56 -8.62 23.01
CA LYS A 331 10.89 -8.09 22.69
C LYS A 331 11.27 -8.35 21.22
N ASN A 332 11.07 -9.58 20.73
CA ASN A 332 11.34 -9.93 19.33
C ASN A 332 10.48 -9.07 18.38
N ASN A 333 9.21 -8.86 18.73
CA ASN A 333 8.31 -8.01 17.95
C ASN A 333 8.73 -6.52 17.98
N TYR A 334 9.10 -5.99 19.14
CA TYR A 334 9.61 -4.63 19.26
C TYR A 334 10.89 -4.40 18.44
N ASN A 335 11.79 -5.38 18.43
CA ASN A 335 13.00 -5.36 17.61
C ASN A 335 12.71 -5.48 16.12
N PHE A 336 11.74 -6.32 15.75
CA PHE A 336 11.25 -6.43 14.38
C PHE A 336 10.65 -5.10 13.90
N LEU A 337 9.85 -4.43 14.72
CA LEU A 337 9.32 -3.09 14.41
C LEU A 337 10.46 -2.10 14.18
N ALA A 338 11.51 -2.15 15.00
CA ALA A 338 12.68 -1.30 14.81
C ALA A 338 13.36 -1.55 13.45
N LEU A 339 13.63 -2.82 13.10
CA LEU A 339 14.16 -3.20 11.79
C LEU A 339 13.25 -2.72 10.65
N MET A 340 11.94 -2.97 10.76
CA MET A 340 10.95 -2.63 9.74
C MET A 340 10.89 -1.12 9.50
N PHE A 341 10.80 -0.30 10.54
CA PHE A 341 10.73 1.16 10.36
C PHE A 341 12.09 1.76 9.94
N ASP A 342 13.20 1.30 10.54
CA ASP A 342 14.53 1.85 10.24
C ASP A 342 14.99 1.52 8.82
N TYR A 343 14.56 0.40 8.22
CA TYR A 343 14.99 0.00 6.87
C TYR A 343 13.89 0.08 5.80
N PHE A 344 12.65 -0.29 6.13
CA PHE A 344 11.60 -0.56 5.13
C PHE A 344 10.47 0.48 5.07
N TYR A 345 10.41 1.41 6.03
CA TYR A 345 9.43 2.50 5.97
C TYR A 345 9.94 3.66 5.11
N GLY A 346 9.29 3.91 3.97
CA GLY A 346 9.70 4.91 2.98
C GLY A 346 9.77 6.35 3.53
N ILE A 347 8.90 6.65 4.49
CA ILE A 347 8.70 7.99 5.08
C ILE A 347 9.47 8.12 6.41
N LYS A 348 10.36 7.19 6.75
CA LYS A 348 11.09 7.19 8.03
C LYS A 348 11.86 8.48 8.30
N ASN A 349 12.46 9.10 7.28
CA ASN A 349 13.26 10.31 7.44
C ASN A 349 12.38 11.48 7.92
N ASP A 350 11.29 11.77 7.20
CA ASP A 350 10.30 12.79 7.60
C ASP A 350 9.70 12.49 8.98
N LEU A 351 9.44 11.21 9.27
CA LEU A 351 8.93 10.78 10.56
C LEU A 351 9.92 11.10 11.68
N TYR A 352 11.17 10.68 11.55
CA TYR A 352 12.18 10.83 12.59
C TYR A 352 12.59 12.29 12.77
N GLU A 353 12.67 13.07 11.69
CA GLU A 353 12.90 14.51 11.76
C GLU A 353 11.78 15.23 12.52
N ARG A 354 10.50 14.90 12.24
CA ARG A 354 9.33 15.49 12.93
C ARG A 354 9.40 15.33 14.46
N TYR A 355 9.97 14.22 14.93
CA TYR A 355 10.10 13.92 16.36
C TYR A 355 11.50 14.16 16.92
N ASN A 356 12.44 14.67 16.11
CA ASN A 356 13.84 14.90 16.48
C ASN A 356 14.52 13.65 17.07
N VAL A 357 14.38 12.52 16.38
CA VAL A 357 14.96 11.21 16.74
C VAL A 357 15.73 10.64 15.55
N LYS A 358 16.51 9.58 15.76
CA LYS A 358 17.37 9.00 14.70
C LYS A 358 16.92 7.61 14.22
N ASN A 359 16.09 6.95 15.00
CA ASN A 359 15.67 5.56 14.76
C ASN A 359 14.37 5.27 15.51
N PHE A 360 13.78 4.12 15.24
CA PHE A 360 12.54 3.68 15.86
C PHE A 360 12.61 3.53 17.38
N TYR A 361 13.74 3.08 17.94
CA TYR A 361 13.87 2.94 19.39
C TYR A 361 13.74 4.30 20.07
N GLU A 362 14.46 5.32 19.59
CA GLU A 362 14.35 6.70 20.08
C GLU A 362 12.94 7.27 19.87
N LEU A 363 12.28 6.96 18.74
CA LEU A 363 10.89 7.35 18.49
C LEU A 363 9.93 6.74 19.54
N ALA A 364 10.07 5.45 19.82
CA ALA A 364 9.22 4.77 20.79
C ALA A 364 9.43 5.30 22.21
N GLU A 365 10.67 5.64 22.58
CA GLU A 365 11.00 6.25 23.88
C GLU A 365 10.44 7.67 23.98
N SER A 366 10.67 8.53 22.97
CA SER A 366 10.21 9.92 22.96
C SER A 366 8.68 10.04 23.04
N LEU A 367 7.97 9.05 22.48
CA LEU A 367 6.51 8.97 22.52
C LEU A 367 5.95 8.21 23.73
N LYS A 368 6.81 7.67 24.60
CA LYS A 368 6.43 6.80 25.73
C LYS A 368 5.60 5.59 25.27
N LEU A 369 5.99 4.99 24.14
CA LEU A 369 5.33 3.81 23.57
C LEU A 369 6.03 2.50 23.92
N LYS A 370 7.31 2.54 24.28
CA LYS A 370 8.12 1.32 24.49
C LYS A 370 7.50 0.33 25.48
N ASP A 371 7.16 0.77 26.68
CA ASP A 371 6.59 -0.11 27.71
C ASP A 371 5.26 -0.73 27.25
N ALA A 372 4.43 0.04 26.54
CA ALA A 372 3.17 -0.44 26.00
C ALA A 372 3.37 -1.45 24.85
N LEU A 373 4.36 -1.23 23.98
CA LEU A 373 4.72 -2.17 22.90
C LEU A 373 5.32 -3.48 23.44
N LEU A 374 6.04 -3.42 24.57
CA LEU A 374 6.63 -4.57 25.25
C LEU A 374 5.65 -5.31 26.17
N SER A 375 4.47 -4.73 26.44
CA SER A 375 3.44 -5.37 27.26
C SER A 375 2.99 -6.71 26.67
N THR A 376 2.71 -7.67 27.54
CA THR A 376 2.09 -8.96 27.18
C THR A 376 0.56 -8.89 27.18
N ASP A 377 -0.02 -7.76 27.60
CA ASP A 377 -1.46 -7.50 27.54
C ASP A 377 -1.84 -7.01 26.14
N PHE A 378 -2.68 -7.79 25.46
CA PHE A 378 -3.22 -7.46 24.14
C PHE A 378 -3.82 -6.08 24.04
N THR A 379 -4.62 -5.66 25.02
CA THR A 379 -5.26 -4.35 25.00
C THR A 379 -4.21 -3.24 25.01
N VAL A 380 -3.15 -3.40 25.80
CA VAL A 380 -2.09 -2.41 25.96
C VAL A 380 -1.26 -2.27 24.68
N TYR A 381 -0.70 -3.37 24.14
CA TYR A 381 0.14 -3.27 22.94
C TYR A 381 -0.67 -2.97 21.68
N ASN A 382 -1.92 -3.43 21.60
CA ASN A 382 -2.80 -3.09 20.48
C ASN A 382 -3.14 -1.60 20.45
N ASN A 383 -3.39 -0.98 21.61
CA ASN A 383 -3.56 0.47 21.70
C ASN A 383 -2.27 1.22 21.31
N ALA A 384 -1.09 0.67 21.66
CA ALA A 384 0.18 1.22 21.22
C ALA A 384 0.36 1.14 19.69
N TYR A 385 -0.03 0.03 19.06
CA TYR A 385 -0.05 -0.08 17.59
C TYR A 385 -1.01 0.93 16.95
N GLN A 386 -2.22 1.07 17.50
CA GLN A 386 -3.23 1.99 16.97
C GLN A 386 -2.73 3.44 17.07
N ARG A 387 -2.09 3.82 18.17
CA ARG A 387 -1.43 5.13 18.31
C ARG A 387 -0.27 5.27 17.31
N LEU A 388 0.59 4.27 17.18
CA LEU A 388 1.71 4.30 16.24
C LEU A 388 1.24 4.46 14.79
N TRP A 389 0.42 3.55 14.27
CA TRP A 389 -0.04 3.60 12.88
C TRP A 389 -0.96 4.78 12.59
N ASN A 390 -1.98 5.01 13.41
CA ASN A 390 -3.05 5.94 13.04
C ASN A 390 -2.79 7.37 13.49
N GLN A 391 -2.04 7.60 14.59
CA GLN A 391 -1.75 8.95 15.07
C GLN A 391 -0.34 9.42 14.74
N VAL A 392 0.67 8.57 14.93
CA VAL A 392 2.09 8.95 14.80
C VAL A 392 2.53 8.96 13.34
N LEU A 393 2.30 7.85 12.61
CA LEU A 393 2.60 7.81 11.17
C LEU A 393 1.73 8.84 10.43
N ASN A 394 0.42 8.85 10.73
CA ASN A 394 -0.57 9.71 10.08
C ASN A 394 -0.42 9.66 8.54
N ASP A 395 -0.39 8.43 8.03
CA ASP A 395 -0.02 8.07 6.67
C ASP A 395 -1.14 7.23 6.05
N LEU A 396 -1.62 7.63 4.87
CA LEU A 396 -2.76 7.00 4.19
C LEU A 396 -2.41 5.65 3.53
N HIS A 397 -1.12 5.35 3.33
CA HIS A 397 -0.64 4.07 2.82
C HIS A 397 -0.25 3.07 3.93
N SER A 398 -0.26 3.50 5.19
CA SER A 398 0.07 2.67 6.35
C SER A 398 -1.16 2.32 7.16
N THR A 399 -1.46 1.03 7.31
CA THR A 399 -2.68 0.57 8.00
C THR A 399 -2.44 -0.71 8.80
N ILE A 400 -3.23 -0.90 9.86
CA ILE A 400 -3.34 -2.20 10.54
C ILE A 400 -4.53 -2.92 9.94
N LEU A 401 -4.31 -4.13 9.43
CA LEU A 401 -5.35 -4.91 8.77
C LEU A 401 -5.98 -5.91 9.74
N THR A 402 -5.16 -6.59 10.53
CA THR A 402 -5.62 -7.60 11.49
C THR A 402 -5.06 -7.36 12.88
N ASN A 403 -5.84 -7.71 13.89
CA ASN A 403 -5.31 -7.91 15.24
C ASN A 403 -4.42 -9.17 15.27
N SER A 404 -3.55 -9.25 16.28
CA SER A 404 -2.60 -10.35 16.46
C SER A 404 -3.28 -11.71 16.66
N TYR A 405 -2.50 -12.80 16.64
CA TYR A 405 -2.99 -14.13 17.00
C TYR A 405 -3.59 -14.19 18.41
N TYR A 406 -3.20 -13.29 19.32
CA TYR A 406 -3.52 -13.29 20.75
C TYR A 406 -4.64 -12.31 21.15
N ARG A 407 -5.49 -11.94 20.19
CA ARG A 407 -6.48 -10.85 20.29
C ARG A 407 -7.61 -10.99 21.31
N LYS A 408 -7.64 -12.06 22.12
CA LYS A 408 -8.71 -12.33 23.09
C LYS A 408 -10.08 -12.18 22.43
N ASN A 409 -10.99 -11.38 22.98
CA ASN A 409 -12.35 -11.22 22.44
C ASN A 409 -12.44 -10.29 21.23
N ALA A 410 -11.37 -9.60 20.83
CA ALA A 410 -11.42 -8.65 19.73
C ALA A 410 -11.65 -9.32 18.35
N SER A 411 -12.20 -8.54 17.41
CA SER A 411 -12.37 -8.92 16.01
C SER A 411 -11.03 -9.28 15.37
N LEU A 412 -11.04 -10.13 14.35
CA LEU A 412 -9.83 -10.39 13.56
C LEU A 412 -9.41 -9.14 12.79
N ALA A 413 -10.35 -8.51 12.07
CA ALA A 413 -10.10 -7.23 11.45
C ALA A 413 -9.79 -6.18 12.52
N ALA A 414 -8.73 -5.41 12.30
CA ALA A 414 -8.41 -4.31 13.19
C ALA A 414 -9.41 -3.17 12.94
N GLY A 415 -10.24 -2.87 13.93
CA GLY A 415 -11.08 -1.69 13.91
C GLY A 415 -10.23 -0.42 14.11
N TYR A 416 -10.70 0.70 13.57
CA TYR A 416 -10.14 2.02 13.88
C TYR A 416 -10.89 2.60 15.08
N HIS A 417 -10.21 2.78 16.20
CA HIS A 417 -10.69 3.68 17.25
C HIS A 417 -9.89 4.99 17.32
N ILE A 418 -8.73 5.03 16.65
CA ILE A 418 -7.98 6.26 16.35
C ILE A 418 -8.01 6.44 14.85
N ILE A 419 -8.56 7.56 14.37
CA ILE A 419 -8.66 7.88 12.94
C ILE A 419 -7.49 8.82 12.57
N PRO A 420 -6.71 8.53 11.51
CA PRO A 420 -5.65 9.42 11.06
C PRO A 420 -6.19 10.80 10.67
N GLN A 421 -5.47 11.86 11.05
CA GLN A 421 -5.85 13.23 10.72
C GLN A 421 -5.89 13.46 9.20
N LYS A 422 -4.92 12.90 8.45
CA LYS A 422 -4.95 12.95 6.97
C LYS A 422 -6.24 12.35 6.41
N SER A 423 -6.75 11.26 6.99
CA SER A 423 -8.01 10.64 6.58
C SER A 423 -9.20 11.54 6.89
N VAL A 424 -9.25 12.17 8.07
CA VAL A 424 -10.31 13.13 8.43
C VAL A 424 -10.36 14.30 7.45
N GLU A 425 -9.20 14.87 7.10
CA GLU A 425 -9.11 16.00 6.17
C GLU A 425 -9.47 15.59 4.73
N ALA A 426 -9.10 14.38 4.32
CA ALA A 426 -9.48 13.80 3.03
C ALA A 426 -10.99 13.53 2.97
N SER A 427 -11.62 12.99 4.02
CA SER A 427 -13.07 12.75 4.06
C SER A 427 -13.88 14.05 3.97
N LYS A 428 -13.48 15.10 4.71
CA LYS A 428 -14.14 16.42 4.63
C LYS A 428 -14.09 17.01 3.22
N THR A 429 -12.95 16.87 2.55
CA THR A 429 -12.78 17.38 1.18
C THR A 429 -13.59 16.55 0.18
N LEU A 430 -13.60 15.22 0.34
CA LEU A 430 -14.39 14.31 -0.46
C LEU A 430 -15.89 14.65 -0.39
N GLU A 431 -16.43 14.82 0.82
CA GLU A 431 -17.83 15.19 1.03
C GLU A 431 -18.19 16.51 0.34
N LYS A 432 -17.32 17.53 0.45
CA LYS A 432 -17.50 18.81 -0.22
C LYS A 432 -17.58 18.64 -1.74
N ILE A 433 -16.62 17.93 -2.35
CA ILE A 433 -16.56 17.78 -3.81
C ILE A 433 -17.70 16.90 -4.33
N ILE A 434 -18.08 15.83 -3.61
CA ILE A 434 -19.24 15.00 -3.97
C ILE A 434 -20.50 15.85 -3.99
N LYS A 435 -20.73 16.66 -2.94
CA LYS A 435 -21.89 17.54 -2.87
C LYS A 435 -21.93 18.52 -4.04
N LEU A 436 -20.79 19.12 -4.41
CA LEU A 436 -20.73 20.00 -5.58
C LEU A 436 -21.05 19.26 -6.87
N ARG A 437 -20.49 18.06 -7.08
CA ARG A 437 -20.74 17.24 -8.27
C ARG A 437 -22.20 16.82 -8.41
N GLN A 438 -22.87 16.52 -7.30
CA GLN A 438 -24.27 16.06 -7.27
C GLN A 438 -25.28 17.20 -7.38
N ASN A 439 -24.91 18.43 -7.02
CA ASN A 439 -25.81 19.58 -7.02
C ASN A 439 -25.60 20.53 -8.20
N THR A 440 -24.63 20.25 -9.08
CA THR A 440 -24.32 21.10 -10.23
C THR A 440 -24.71 20.36 -11.51
N LEU A 441 -25.60 20.97 -12.28
CA LEU A 441 -25.90 20.54 -13.65
C LEU A 441 -24.84 21.11 -14.59
N SER A 442 -24.39 20.32 -15.55
CA SER A 442 -23.66 20.84 -16.69
C SER A 442 -24.58 21.72 -17.55
N PRO A 443 -24.03 22.59 -18.43
CA PRO A 443 -24.83 23.45 -19.31
C PRO A 443 -25.85 22.71 -20.16
N ASN A 444 -25.60 21.42 -20.43
CA ASN A 444 -26.48 20.56 -21.20
C ASN A 444 -27.53 19.84 -20.33
N GLY A 445 -27.73 20.28 -19.08
CA GLY A 445 -28.75 19.78 -18.15
C GLY A 445 -28.43 18.45 -17.49
N HIS A 446 -27.19 17.95 -17.55
CA HIS A 446 -26.81 16.67 -16.98
C HIS A 446 -25.99 16.82 -15.69
N LEU A 447 -26.27 15.99 -14.69
CA LEU A 447 -25.38 15.89 -13.53
C LEU A 447 -24.00 15.36 -13.95
N TYR A 448 -22.95 15.96 -13.40
CA TYR A 448 -21.57 15.55 -13.66
C TYR A 448 -21.27 14.09 -13.24
N SER A 449 -22.09 13.51 -12.36
CA SER A 449 -22.00 12.10 -11.94
C SER A 449 -22.52 11.09 -12.97
N ASN A 450 -23.31 11.51 -13.95
CA ASN A 450 -24.13 10.60 -14.75
C ASN A 450 -23.53 10.27 -16.13
N LYS A 451 -22.48 10.98 -16.54
CA LYS A 451 -21.80 10.78 -17.83
C LYS A 451 -20.30 10.72 -17.66
N ILE A 452 -19.64 9.92 -18.50
CA ILE A 452 -18.18 9.78 -18.55
C ILE A 452 -17.48 11.02 -19.12
N THR A 453 -18.20 11.83 -19.90
CA THR A 453 -17.71 13.10 -20.45
C THR A 453 -18.80 14.17 -20.53
N HIS A 454 -18.38 15.45 -20.47
CA HIS A 454 -19.23 16.64 -20.61
C HIS A 454 -18.53 17.67 -21.50
N ILE A 455 -19.25 18.30 -22.42
CA ILE A 455 -18.70 19.34 -23.32
C ILE A 455 -19.33 20.68 -22.99
N ILE A 456 -18.48 21.70 -22.83
CA ILE A 456 -18.83 23.07 -22.44
C ILE A 456 -17.99 24.01 -23.29
N GLY A 457 -18.62 24.65 -24.29
CA GLY A 457 -17.91 25.51 -25.23
C GLY A 457 -16.79 24.77 -25.95
N ASP A 458 -15.55 25.24 -25.77
CA ASP A 458 -14.33 24.65 -26.35
C ASP A 458 -13.64 23.61 -25.44
N THR A 459 -14.29 23.23 -24.34
CA THR A 459 -13.69 22.42 -23.28
C THR A 459 -14.53 21.17 -23.02
N ALA A 460 -13.90 20.00 -23.10
CA ALA A 460 -14.48 18.75 -22.63
C ALA A 460 -13.94 18.36 -21.26
N ARG A 461 -14.69 17.54 -20.52
CA ARG A 461 -14.31 17.07 -19.19
C ARG A 461 -14.55 15.58 -19.03
N ILE A 462 -13.50 14.82 -18.73
CA ILE A 462 -13.55 13.39 -18.41
C ILE A 462 -13.44 13.22 -16.90
N ILE A 463 -14.38 12.51 -16.28
CA ILE A 463 -14.49 12.41 -14.80
C ILE A 463 -14.42 10.96 -14.36
N PHE A 464 -13.50 10.64 -13.44
CA PHE A 464 -13.44 9.30 -12.85
C PHE A 464 -12.76 9.29 -11.47
N ASN A 465 -13.15 8.34 -10.63
CA ASN A 465 -12.81 8.35 -9.20
C ASN A 465 -11.76 7.31 -8.80
N GLN A 466 -11.31 6.47 -9.73
CA GLN A 466 -10.33 5.42 -9.46
C GLN A 466 -9.76 4.86 -10.76
N PHE A 467 -8.48 4.50 -10.74
CA PHE A 467 -7.86 3.74 -11.83
C PHE A 467 -8.25 2.27 -11.72
N HIS A 468 -9.15 1.82 -12.59
CA HIS A 468 -9.64 0.45 -12.63
C HIS A 468 -9.04 -0.30 -13.81
N HIS A 469 -8.71 -1.56 -13.58
CA HIS A 469 -8.44 -2.53 -14.64
C HIS A 469 -9.43 -3.67 -14.46
N LEU A 470 -10.16 -4.02 -15.52
CA LEU A 470 -11.15 -5.08 -15.49
C LEU A 470 -10.51 -6.39 -15.02
N PRO A 471 -11.00 -7.01 -13.92
CA PRO A 471 -10.83 -8.45 -13.75
C PRO A 471 -11.60 -9.13 -14.88
N SER A 472 -11.17 -10.33 -15.27
CA SER A 472 -11.64 -11.13 -16.42
C SER A 472 -13.10 -11.61 -16.32
N MET A 473 -14.05 -10.75 -15.94
CA MET A 473 -15.47 -11.04 -15.85
C MET A 473 -16.15 -10.75 -17.18
N GLU A 474 -17.15 -11.58 -17.53
CA GLU A 474 -18.04 -11.37 -18.67
C GLU A 474 -18.98 -10.19 -18.40
N ILE A 475 -18.45 -8.96 -18.51
CA ILE A 475 -19.22 -7.72 -18.41
C ILE A 475 -19.59 -7.28 -19.83
N GLU A 476 -20.85 -6.90 -20.05
CA GLU A 476 -21.29 -6.34 -21.35
C GLU A 476 -20.46 -5.09 -21.72
N ARG A 477 -20.09 -4.94 -23.00
CA ARG A 477 -19.22 -3.86 -23.50
C ARG A 477 -19.67 -2.45 -23.11
N LYS A 478 -20.98 -2.21 -23.02
CA LYS A 478 -21.56 -0.90 -22.65
C LYS A 478 -21.18 -0.46 -21.23
N TYR A 479 -20.84 -1.40 -20.35
CA TYR A 479 -20.45 -1.11 -18.96
C TYR A 479 -18.94 -0.99 -18.77
N TRP A 480 -18.11 -1.37 -19.74
CA TRP A 480 -16.66 -1.35 -19.61
C TRP A 480 -16.09 -0.01 -19.13
N PRO A 481 -16.58 1.17 -19.58
CA PRO A 481 -16.13 2.47 -19.07
C PRO A 481 -16.25 2.65 -17.56
N PHE A 482 -17.15 1.94 -16.88
CA PHE A 482 -17.33 2.05 -15.44
C PHE A 482 -16.41 1.12 -14.63
N TYR A 483 -15.69 0.21 -15.30
CA TYR A 483 -14.87 -0.82 -14.66
C TYR A 483 -13.45 -0.94 -15.25
N ASP A 484 -13.15 -0.25 -16.36
CA ASP A 484 -11.82 -0.17 -16.95
C ASP A 484 -11.51 1.26 -17.39
N SER A 485 -10.43 1.82 -16.86
CA SER A 485 -10.04 3.18 -17.19
C SER A 485 -9.56 3.33 -18.64
N PHE A 486 -9.02 2.28 -19.27
CA PHE A 486 -8.67 2.34 -20.70
C PHE A 486 -9.92 2.56 -21.55
N TYR A 487 -10.96 1.76 -21.32
CA TYR A 487 -12.21 1.90 -22.07
C TYR A 487 -13.00 3.15 -21.70
N LEU A 488 -12.89 3.64 -20.47
CA LEU A 488 -13.43 4.94 -20.09
C LEU A 488 -12.86 6.04 -21.01
N PHE A 489 -11.54 6.11 -21.15
CA PHE A 489 -10.90 7.12 -21.98
C PHE A 489 -11.19 6.92 -23.47
N LYS A 490 -11.15 5.67 -23.95
CA LYS A 490 -11.49 5.34 -25.34
C LYS A 490 -12.89 5.82 -25.72
N ASP A 491 -13.88 5.51 -24.88
CA ASP A 491 -15.27 5.86 -25.14
C ASP A 491 -15.54 7.36 -24.92
N ALA A 492 -14.93 7.98 -23.91
CA ALA A 492 -15.04 9.41 -23.70
C ALA A 492 -14.49 10.23 -24.89
N ILE A 493 -13.32 9.86 -25.42
CA ILE A 493 -12.74 10.56 -26.58
C ILE A 493 -13.55 10.32 -27.86
N LYS A 494 -14.04 9.09 -28.05
CA LYS A 494 -14.96 8.79 -29.16
C LYS A 494 -16.21 9.66 -29.08
N GLN A 495 -16.80 9.79 -27.89
CA GLN A 495 -17.98 10.62 -27.68
C GLN A 495 -17.67 12.11 -27.89
N ILE A 496 -16.56 12.62 -27.38
CA ILE A 496 -16.15 14.02 -27.59
C ILE A 496 -16.09 14.35 -29.09
N ARG A 497 -15.43 13.51 -29.89
CA ARG A 497 -15.33 13.71 -31.34
C ARG A 497 -16.67 13.57 -32.07
N ALA A 498 -17.57 12.72 -31.58
CA ALA A 498 -18.89 12.54 -32.19
C ALA A 498 -19.83 13.74 -31.92
N ASP A 499 -19.75 14.29 -30.70
CA ASP A 499 -20.59 15.40 -30.25
C ASP A 499 -20.04 16.76 -30.70
N ASP A 500 -18.73 16.89 -30.95
CA ASP A 500 -18.04 18.09 -31.44
C ASP A 500 -17.78 18.06 -32.96
N LYS A 501 -18.86 18.00 -33.76
CA LYS A 501 -18.75 17.92 -35.24
C LYS A 501 -18.04 19.12 -35.89
N GLU A 502 -18.01 20.26 -35.20
CA GLU A 502 -17.37 21.49 -35.66
C GLU A 502 -15.91 21.62 -35.19
N ASN A 503 -15.37 20.63 -34.47
CA ASN A 503 -14.01 20.62 -33.91
C ASN A 503 -13.72 21.86 -33.03
N LYS A 504 -14.70 22.33 -32.26
CA LYS A 504 -14.59 23.45 -31.33
C LYS A 504 -13.81 23.10 -30.08
N VAL A 505 -13.85 21.85 -29.63
CA VAL A 505 -13.15 21.39 -28.42
C VAL A 505 -11.64 21.44 -28.66
N LYS A 506 -10.96 22.26 -27.85
CA LYS A 506 -9.50 22.38 -27.82
C LYS A 506 -8.92 21.96 -26.48
N ASN A 507 -9.70 21.99 -25.41
CA ASN A 507 -9.23 21.70 -24.06
C ASN A 507 -9.92 20.45 -23.52
N ILE A 508 -9.18 19.59 -22.82
CA ILE A 508 -9.77 18.47 -22.07
C ILE A 508 -9.31 18.53 -20.61
N ILE A 509 -10.28 18.61 -19.69
CA ILE A 509 -10.06 18.51 -18.25
C ILE A 509 -10.28 17.07 -17.80
N ILE A 510 -9.24 16.47 -17.23
CA ILE A 510 -9.32 15.18 -16.55
C ILE A 510 -9.56 15.43 -15.06
N ASP A 511 -10.77 15.18 -14.59
CA ASP A 511 -11.14 15.34 -13.19
C ASP A 511 -10.84 14.08 -12.38
N ILE A 512 -9.74 14.15 -11.63
CA ILE A 512 -9.30 13.16 -10.65
C ILE A 512 -9.29 13.74 -9.23
N SER A 513 -10.08 14.80 -8.99
CA SER A 513 -10.07 15.56 -7.74
C SER A 513 -10.42 14.73 -6.51
N ILE A 514 -11.19 13.65 -6.69
CA ILE A 514 -11.57 12.67 -5.67
C ILE A 514 -10.98 11.27 -5.90
N ASN A 515 -9.99 11.16 -6.79
CA ASN A 515 -9.41 9.87 -7.18
C ASN A 515 -8.29 9.43 -6.23
N GLY A 516 -8.56 8.45 -5.37
CA GLY A 516 -7.61 7.93 -4.39
C GLY A 516 -6.50 7.03 -4.96
N GLY A 517 -6.43 6.84 -6.28
CA GLY A 517 -5.49 5.95 -6.97
C GLY A 517 -6.19 4.73 -7.57
N GLY A 518 -5.53 3.57 -7.54
CA GLY A 518 -6.05 2.36 -8.16
C GLY A 518 -4.93 1.47 -8.68
N SER A 519 -5.22 0.80 -9.80
CA SER A 519 -4.24 0.02 -10.56
C SER A 519 -3.23 0.93 -11.27
N SER A 520 -1.94 0.71 -11.01
CA SER A 520 -0.86 1.39 -11.74
C SER A 520 -0.88 1.07 -13.24
N LEU A 521 -1.30 -0.14 -13.63
CA LEU A 521 -1.46 -0.50 -15.05
C LEU A 521 -2.51 0.36 -15.74
N ALA A 522 -3.67 0.51 -15.11
CA ALA A 522 -4.75 1.34 -15.64
C ALA A 522 -4.31 2.80 -15.73
N MET A 523 -3.53 3.28 -14.76
CA MET A 523 -2.93 4.61 -14.83
C MET A 523 -1.95 4.76 -16.00
N GLN A 524 -1.05 3.79 -16.19
CA GLN A 524 -0.11 3.77 -17.32
C GLN A 524 -0.84 3.76 -18.67
N GLN A 525 -1.93 2.98 -18.78
CA GLN A 525 -2.79 2.94 -19.96
C GLN A 525 -3.45 4.28 -20.24
N VAL A 526 -4.01 4.93 -19.22
CA VAL A 526 -4.62 6.26 -19.34
C VAL A 526 -3.58 7.30 -19.78
N ALA A 527 -2.34 7.24 -19.26
CA ALA A 527 -1.26 8.15 -19.68
C ALA A 527 -0.99 8.11 -21.19
N GLY A 528 -1.16 6.93 -21.82
CA GLY A 528 -1.07 6.78 -23.27
C GLY A 528 -2.05 7.62 -24.08
N PHE A 529 -3.26 7.89 -23.56
CA PHE A 529 -4.24 8.71 -24.26
C PHE A 529 -3.81 10.18 -24.40
N LEU A 530 -2.94 10.66 -23.52
CA LEU A 530 -2.56 12.08 -23.50
C LEU A 530 -1.35 12.39 -24.40
N SER A 531 -0.59 11.37 -24.81
CA SER A 531 0.71 11.57 -25.47
C SER A 531 0.99 10.48 -26.49
N ASN A 532 1.45 10.89 -27.67
CA ASN A 532 2.00 9.99 -28.70
C ASN A 532 3.52 9.72 -28.53
N LYS A 533 4.13 10.27 -27.47
CA LYS A 533 5.52 10.05 -27.07
C LYS A 533 5.60 8.97 -25.98
N PRO A 534 6.76 8.30 -25.81
CA PRO A 534 6.95 7.33 -24.74
C PRO A 534 6.68 7.95 -23.37
N ILE A 535 5.90 7.24 -22.56
CA ILE A 535 5.64 7.57 -21.16
C ILE A 535 6.89 7.21 -20.36
N HIS A 536 7.40 8.15 -19.58
CA HIS A 536 8.65 8.02 -18.83
C HIS A 536 8.37 8.10 -17.33
N LEU A 537 8.71 7.05 -16.59
CA LEU A 537 8.53 6.97 -15.14
C LEU A 537 9.83 6.51 -14.47
N TYR A 538 9.94 6.79 -13.17
CA TYR A 538 10.97 6.26 -12.28
C TYR A 538 10.36 5.47 -11.12
N ILE A 539 11.07 4.41 -10.71
CA ILE A 539 10.86 3.74 -9.43
C ILE A 539 12.12 3.93 -8.60
N GLN A 540 12.10 4.85 -7.65
CA GLN A 540 13.18 5.04 -6.69
C GLN A 540 13.09 3.98 -5.59
N ASN A 541 14.20 3.35 -5.24
CA ASN A 541 14.29 2.47 -4.09
C ASN A 541 15.25 3.04 -3.04
N ASN A 542 14.70 3.38 -1.88
CA ASN A 542 15.43 4.01 -0.79
C ASN A 542 16.33 3.06 -0.01
N LEU A 543 16.10 1.75 -0.10
CA LEU A 543 16.86 0.73 0.62
C LEU A 543 18.23 0.50 -0.02
N ALA A 544 18.27 0.34 -1.34
CA ALA A 544 19.51 0.19 -2.11
C ALA A 544 20.06 1.52 -2.67
N ASN A 545 19.38 2.64 -2.42
CA ASN A 545 19.69 3.95 -3.00
C ASN A 545 19.89 3.85 -4.52
N GLN A 546 18.87 3.34 -5.19
CA GLN A 546 18.85 3.11 -6.64
C GLN A 546 17.56 3.65 -7.24
N TYR A 547 17.48 3.71 -8.56
CA TYR A 547 16.20 3.87 -9.26
C TYR A 547 16.14 3.03 -10.53
N THR A 548 14.92 2.70 -10.93
CA THR A 548 14.60 2.12 -12.23
C THR A 548 14.11 3.23 -13.16
N ASP A 549 14.70 3.34 -14.34
CA ASP A 549 14.28 4.19 -15.45
C ASP A 549 13.46 3.36 -16.45
N MET A 550 12.18 3.69 -16.59
CA MET A 550 11.26 2.95 -17.45
C MET A 550 10.60 3.86 -18.48
N LYS A 551 10.67 3.46 -19.75
CA LYS A 551 9.97 4.11 -20.86
C LYS A 551 9.11 3.09 -21.58
N PHE A 552 7.86 3.44 -21.82
CA PHE A 552 6.91 2.56 -22.50
C PHE A 552 5.92 3.33 -23.36
N ARG A 553 5.32 2.61 -24.30
CA ARG A 553 4.21 3.10 -25.12
C ARG A 553 2.94 2.30 -24.80
N VAL A 554 1.81 2.92 -25.12
CA VAL A 554 0.49 2.31 -24.99
C VAL A 554 -0.16 2.27 -26.35
N ASP A 555 -0.67 1.11 -26.73
CA ASP A 555 -1.54 0.96 -27.91
C ASP A 555 -2.95 1.39 -27.51
N THR A 556 -3.31 2.62 -27.89
CA THR A 556 -4.58 3.28 -27.52
C THR A 556 -5.68 3.05 -28.55
N ASN A 557 -5.32 2.76 -29.80
CA ASN A 557 -6.27 2.50 -30.87
C ASN A 557 -6.59 0.99 -31.03
N GLU A 558 -5.80 0.11 -30.41
CA GLU A 558 -5.85 -1.36 -30.43
C GLU A 558 -5.53 -1.97 -31.80
N ASP A 559 -4.61 -1.35 -32.56
CA ASP A 559 -4.13 -1.85 -33.87
C ASP A 559 -2.88 -2.74 -33.77
N ASN A 560 -2.39 -3.00 -32.54
CA ASN A 560 -1.15 -3.71 -32.20
C ASN A 560 0.13 -3.02 -32.69
N GLN A 561 0.06 -1.75 -33.04
CA GLN A 561 1.19 -0.89 -33.33
C GLN A 561 1.35 0.12 -32.19
N PHE A 562 2.59 0.46 -31.88
CA PHE A 562 2.93 1.38 -30.78
C PHE A 562 3.66 2.57 -31.38
N ASN A 563 2.92 3.51 -31.97
CA ASN A 563 3.46 4.51 -32.88
C ASN A 563 2.83 5.91 -32.70
N GLY A 564 3.03 6.81 -33.67
CA GLY A 564 2.55 8.20 -33.59
C GLY A 564 1.04 8.37 -33.75
N ASN A 565 0.31 7.31 -34.14
CA ASN A 565 -1.15 7.28 -34.24
C ASN A 565 -1.81 7.00 -32.87
N ASP A 566 -1.01 6.68 -31.85
CA ASP A 566 -1.47 6.53 -30.47
C ASP A 566 -1.57 7.88 -29.76
N GLY A 567 -2.50 7.95 -28.81
CA GLY A 567 -2.74 9.15 -28.02
C GLY A 567 -3.43 10.27 -28.80
N PHE A 568 -3.69 11.37 -28.08
CA PHE A 568 -4.45 12.50 -28.59
C PHE A 568 -3.75 13.83 -28.23
N PRO A 569 -2.55 14.08 -28.80
CA PRO A 569 -1.74 15.26 -28.50
C PRO A 569 -2.31 16.57 -29.07
N GLU A 570 -3.36 16.50 -29.90
CA GLU A 570 -4.03 17.67 -30.47
C GLU A 570 -4.83 18.50 -29.45
N TYR A 571 -5.14 17.93 -28.28
CA TYR A 571 -5.85 18.62 -27.21
C TYR A 571 -4.90 19.25 -26.18
N ASN A 572 -5.29 20.40 -25.65
CA ASN A 572 -4.69 20.96 -24.45
C ASN A 572 -5.21 20.21 -23.21
N TRP A 573 -4.34 19.43 -22.59
CA TRP A 573 -4.69 18.64 -21.41
C TRP A 573 -4.55 19.44 -20.11
N TYR A 574 -5.59 19.33 -19.28
CA TYR A 574 -5.62 19.82 -17.91
C TYR A 574 -5.96 18.67 -16.98
N ILE A 575 -5.32 18.59 -15.81
CA ILE A 575 -5.65 17.60 -14.78
C ILE A 575 -6.10 18.35 -13.54
N LEU A 576 -7.38 18.17 -13.19
CA LEU A 576 -7.96 18.75 -11.98
C LEU A 576 -7.68 17.84 -10.79
N THR A 577 -6.83 18.33 -9.88
CA THR A 577 -6.43 17.60 -8.66
C THR A 577 -7.06 18.21 -7.42
N GLY A 578 -7.19 17.41 -6.37
CA GLY A 578 -7.61 17.84 -5.04
C GLY A 578 -6.89 17.02 -3.96
N ARG A 579 -7.16 17.31 -2.69
CA ARG A 579 -6.55 16.59 -1.56
C ARG A 579 -6.78 15.07 -1.62
N ASN A 580 -7.83 14.61 -2.30
CA ASN A 580 -8.15 13.21 -2.46
C ASN A 580 -7.46 12.56 -3.66
N THR A 581 -6.80 13.33 -4.55
CA THR A 581 -5.93 12.82 -5.61
C THR A 581 -4.70 12.17 -4.97
N PHE A 582 -4.64 10.84 -4.89
CA PHE A 582 -3.65 10.12 -4.09
C PHE A 582 -3.09 8.88 -4.81
N SER A 583 -1.93 8.36 -4.38
CA SER A 583 -1.35 7.11 -4.90
C SER A 583 -1.11 7.14 -6.42
N ALA A 584 -1.62 6.18 -7.20
CA ALA A 584 -1.49 6.18 -8.66
C ALA A 584 -2.00 7.48 -9.32
N ALA A 585 -3.00 8.15 -8.74
CA ALA A 585 -3.48 9.44 -9.25
C ALA A 585 -2.50 10.58 -8.98
N ASN A 586 -1.76 10.52 -7.87
CA ASN A 586 -0.65 11.42 -7.59
C ASN A 586 0.50 11.20 -8.58
N LEU A 587 0.83 9.95 -8.90
CA LEU A 587 1.82 9.61 -9.93
C LEU A 587 1.41 10.12 -11.31
N PHE A 588 0.15 9.93 -11.71
CA PHE A 588 -0.39 10.44 -12.97
C PHE A 588 -0.24 11.96 -13.09
N ALA A 589 -0.68 12.69 -12.05
CA ALA A 589 -0.53 14.15 -11.99
C ALA A 589 0.96 14.56 -12.02
N HIS A 590 1.82 13.84 -11.31
CA HIS A 590 3.25 14.14 -11.29
C HIS A 590 3.88 13.96 -12.67
N TRP A 591 3.67 12.81 -13.30
CA TRP A 591 4.17 12.50 -14.63
C TRP A 591 3.71 13.53 -15.66
N ALA A 592 2.40 13.82 -15.70
CA ALA A 592 1.85 14.74 -16.68
C ALA A 592 2.44 16.16 -16.52
N LYS A 593 2.71 16.59 -15.28
CA LYS A 593 3.37 17.85 -14.98
C LYS A 593 4.81 17.89 -15.47
N VAL A 594 5.64 16.93 -15.06
CA VAL A 594 7.09 16.96 -15.36
C VAL A 594 7.40 16.69 -16.83
N SER A 595 6.54 15.95 -17.53
CA SER A 595 6.63 15.74 -18.97
C SER A 595 6.10 16.92 -19.80
N GLY A 596 5.39 17.87 -19.16
CA GLY A 596 4.69 18.95 -19.86
C GLY A 596 3.48 18.49 -20.67
N THR A 597 2.99 17.26 -20.44
CA THR A 597 1.85 16.69 -21.16
C THR A 597 0.53 17.35 -20.77
N ALA A 598 0.39 17.78 -19.51
CA ALA A 598 -0.81 18.48 -19.04
C ALA A 598 -0.48 19.56 -18.00
N LYS A 599 -1.32 20.59 -17.94
CA LYS A 599 -1.32 21.57 -16.84
C LYS A 599 -2.09 21.02 -15.65
N ILE A 600 -1.51 21.08 -14.45
CA ILE A 600 -2.18 20.65 -13.23
C ILE A 600 -2.94 21.83 -12.63
N ILE A 601 -4.23 21.65 -12.37
CA ILE A 601 -5.14 22.71 -11.90
C ILE A 601 -5.86 22.28 -10.62
N GLY A 602 -6.34 23.24 -9.84
CA GLY A 602 -7.12 22.95 -8.63
C GLY A 602 -6.33 23.14 -7.34
N ASN A 603 -6.16 22.07 -6.58
CA ASN A 603 -5.42 22.06 -5.32
C ASN A 603 -4.36 20.97 -5.33
N ARG A 604 -3.31 21.17 -4.52
CA ARG A 604 -2.25 20.18 -4.33
C ARG A 604 -2.87 18.80 -4.05
N SER A 605 -2.36 17.78 -4.73
CA SER A 605 -2.81 16.41 -4.53
C SER A 605 -2.53 15.92 -3.10
N GLY A 606 -3.13 14.80 -2.69
CA GLY A 606 -2.94 14.19 -1.37
C GLY A 606 -1.58 13.49 -1.19
N GLY A 607 -0.86 13.19 -2.28
CA GLY A 607 0.45 12.55 -2.23
C GLY A 607 0.41 11.02 -2.35
N GLY A 608 1.25 10.33 -1.57
CA GLY A 608 1.41 8.87 -1.63
C GLY A 608 2.28 8.44 -2.81
N MET A 609 3.58 8.72 -2.74
CA MET A 609 4.55 8.30 -3.76
C MET A 609 5.07 6.88 -3.49
N TYR A 610 5.12 6.47 -2.22
CA TYR A 610 5.62 5.15 -1.85
C TYR A 610 4.55 4.07 -2.10
N ALA A 611 4.93 2.99 -2.76
CA ALA A 611 4.06 1.83 -2.90
C ALA A 611 3.74 1.22 -1.53
N ILE A 612 2.58 0.60 -1.38
CA ILE A 612 2.24 -0.13 -0.17
C ILE A 612 3.11 -1.39 -0.07
N MET A 613 3.73 -1.65 1.08
CA MET A 613 4.30 -2.96 1.40
C MET A 613 3.42 -3.66 2.44
N PRO A 614 2.72 -4.73 2.06
CA PRO A 614 2.06 -5.61 3.02
C PRO A 614 3.05 -6.53 3.71
N THR A 615 3.06 -6.52 5.04
CA THR A 615 3.90 -7.41 5.84
C THR A 615 3.15 -7.98 7.04
N VAL A 616 3.79 -8.86 7.80
CA VAL A 616 3.22 -9.53 8.98
C VAL A 616 4.21 -9.43 10.12
N LEU A 617 3.76 -8.90 11.25
CA LEU A 617 4.55 -8.83 12.48
C LEU A 617 4.73 -10.23 13.10
N PRO A 618 5.76 -10.46 13.93
CA PRO A 618 5.95 -11.74 14.63
C PRO A 618 4.75 -12.28 15.42
N ASP A 619 3.86 -11.40 15.90
CA ASP A 619 2.63 -11.76 16.63
C ASP A 619 1.44 -12.09 15.70
N GLY A 620 1.65 -12.07 14.38
CA GLY A 620 0.63 -12.32 13.37
C GLY A 620 -0.15 -11.09 12.93
N THR A 621 0.09 -9.91 13.48
CA THR A 621 -0.62 -8.70 13.02
C THR A 621 -0.22 -8.38 11.57
N ASN A 622 -1.20 -8.33 10.66
CA ASN A 622 -0.99 -7.89 9.28
C ASN A 622 -1.04 -6.36 9.25
N VAL A 623 -0.02 -5.78 8.61
CA VAL A 623 0.08 -4.33 8.44
C VAL A 623 0.45 -4.01 7.00
N ASN A 624 0.04 -2.82 6.58
CA ASN A 624 0.58 -2.13 5.43
C ASN A 624 1.48 -1.00 5.94
N ILE A 625 2.58 -0.77 5.26
CA ILE A 625 3.40 0.43 5.42
C ILE A 625 3.73 1.03 4.06
N SER A 626 3.99 2.33 4.03
CA SER A 626 4.68 2.96 2.90
C SER A 626 6.05 2.31 2.71
N SER A 627 6.24 1.62 1.58
CA SER A 627 7.43 0.82 1.28
C SER A 627 8.65 1.67 0.96
N VAL A 628 9.75 1.03 0.60
CA VAL A 628 10.98 1.68 0.12
C VAL A 628 10.93 2.08 -1.36
N ASN A 629 9.89 1.68 -2.10
CA ASN A 629 9.75 1.96 -3.52
C ASN A 629 8.84 3.16 -3.74
N ALA A 630 9.40 4.26 -4.25
CA ALA A 630 8.63 5.43 -4.63
C ALA A 630 8.48 5.56 -6.15
N TRP A 631 7.26 5.85 -6.59
CA TRP A 631 6.94 6.07 -7.99
C TRP A 631 6.90 7.55 -8.33
N ILE A 632 7.56 7.89 -9.43
CA ILE A 632 7.87 9.26 -9.80
C ILE A 632 7.71 9.41 -11.32
N GLY A 633 7.25 10.56 -11.81
CA GLY A 633 7.32 10.90 -13.22
C GLY A 633 8.77 11.06 -13.66
N GLY A 634 9.12 10.54 -14.84
CA GLY A 634 10.47 10.62 -15.38
C GLY A 634 10.90 12.09 -15.58
N LEU A 635 12.18 12.34 -15.30
CA LEU A 635 12.78 13.67 -15.44
C LEU A 635 13.43 13.85 -16.80
N ASN A 636 13.62 15.11 -17.21
CA ASN A 636 14.33 15.46 -18.44
C ASN A 636 15.86 15.30 -18.33
N TYR A 637 16.36 14.81 -17.20
CA TYR A 637 17.77 14.50 -16.95
C TYR A 637 17.86 13.21 -16.13
N SER A 638 18.99 12.51 -16.21
CA SER A 638 19.26 11.32 -15.39
C SER A 638 19.79 11.74 -14.02
N PRO A 639 19.08 11.44 -12.92
CA PRO A 639 19.53 11.78 -11.57
C PRO A 639 20.80 11.02 -11.19
N LYS A 640 21.78 11.71 -10.60
CA LYS A 640 23.02 11.11 -10.09
C LYS A 640 22.99 10.90 -8.59
N PHE A 641 22.21 11.71 -7.87
CA PHE A 641 22.13 11.69 -6.43
C PHE A 641 20.68 11.63 -5.95
N LYS A 642 20.46 11.00 -4.78
CA LYS A 642 19.13 10.89 -4.17
C LYS A 642 18.39 12.21 -4.04
N LYS A 643 19.10 13.29 -3.70
CA LYS A 643 18.54 14.64 -3.51
C LYS A 643 17.95 15.27 -4.78
N GLU A 644 18.31 14.74 -5.95
CA GLU A 644 17.81 15.21 -7.25
C GLU A 644 16.50 14.52 -7.63
N MET A 645 16.12 13.45 -6.92
CA MET A 645 14.85 12.75 -7.12
C MET A 645 13.71 13.58 -6.52
N PRO A 646 12.61 13.82 -7.26
CA PRO A 646 11.44 14.52 -6.75
C PRO A 646 10.82 13.82 -5.55
N TYR A 647 10.30 14.60 -4.60
CA TYR A 647 9.55 14.10 -3.46
C TYR A 647 8.08 14.53 -3.56
N THR A 648 7.20 13.58 -3.85
CA THR A 648 5.75 13.82 -4.06
C THR A 648 4.87 13.09 -3.05
N GLU A 649 5.44 12.61 -1.94
CA GLU A 649 4.70 11.98 -0.84
C GLU A 649 3.69 12.93 -0.19
N ASN A 650 4.01 14.23 -0.16
CA ASN A 650 3.12 15.28 0.35
C ASN A 650 2.27 15.93 -0.75
N GLY A 651 2.23 15.35 -1.95
CA GLY A 651 1.41 15.82 -3.06
C GLY A 651 2.13 16.69 -4.08
N VAL A 652 1.67 16.59 -5.32
CA VAL A 652 2.09 17.35 -6.50
C VAL A 652 1.51 18.77 -6.44
N PRO A 653 2.35 19.81 -6.54
CA PRO A 653 1.87 21.18 -6.64
C PRO A 653 1.18 21.44 -7.99
N VAL A 654 0.13 22.25 -7.96
CA VAL A 654 -0.60 22.67 -9.15
C VAL A 654 0.13 23.79 -9.89
N ASP A 655 -0.07 23.91 -11.19
CA ASP A 655 0.33 25.06 -12.00
C ASP A 655 -0.63 26.24 -11.79
N TYR A 656 -1.92 25.93 -11.63
CA TYR A 656 -2.96 26.92 -11.37
C TYR A 656 -3.84 26.52 -10.18
N LYS A 657 -4.02 27.43 -9.23
CA LYS A 657 -4.90 27.25 -8.07
C LYS A 657 -6.34 27.57 -8.43
N LEU A 658 -7.27 26.79 -7.85
CA LEU A 658 -8.71 27.07 -7.83
C LEU A 658 -9.25 26.91 -6.40
N SER A 659 -10.36 27.57 -6.10
CA SER A 659 -11.18 27.20 -4.94
C SER A 659 -11.92 25.90 -5.24
N TYR A 660 -12.13 25.06 -4.23
CA TYR A 660 -13.00 23.88 -4.38
C TYR A 660 -14.40 24.26 -4.87
N ASP A 661 -14.91 25.43 -4.51
CA ASP A 661 -16.24 25.91 -4.94
C ASP A 661 -16.31 26.25 -6.43
N ASP A 662 -15.16 26.36 -7.11
CA ASP A 662 -15.07 26.65 -8.54
C ASP A 662 -14.98 25.38 -9.41
N TYR A 663 -14.84 24.19 -8.81
CA TYR A 663 -14.51 22.94 -9.52
C TYR A 663 -15.55 22.49 -10.55
N TYR A 664 -16.79 22.97 -10.47
CA TYR A 664 -17.87 22.62 -11.40
C TYR A 664 -18.52 23.84 -12.04
N LYS A 665 -17.84 25.00 -12.01
CA LYS A 665 -18.25 26.16 -12.78
C LYS A 665 -17.89 25.97 -14.24
N ASP A 666 -18.77 26.41 -15.13
CA ASP A 666 -18.63 26.22 -16.58
C ASP A 666 -17.40 26.95 -17.15
N ASN A 667 -16.99 28.05 -16.51
CA ASN A 667 -15.81 28.83 -16.88
C ASN A 667 -14.57 28.51 -16.02
N ILE A 668 -14.43 27.27 -15.54
CA ILE A 668 -13.34 26.85 -14.62
C ILE A 668 -11.94 27.28 -15.07
N LEU A 669 -11.64 27.25 -16.38
CA LEU A 669 -10.34 27.64 -16.92
C LEU A 669 -10.06 29.14 -16.77
N GLU A 670 -11.07 29.99 -16.78
CA GLU A 670 -10.94 31.45 -16.58
C GLU A 670 -10.70 31.81 -15.11
N LEU A 671 -11.11 30.93 -14.19
CA LEU A 671 -10.99 31.13 -12.74
C LEU A 671 -9.61 30.75 -12.20
N MET A 672 -8.77 30.12 -13.04
CA MET A 672 -7.44 29.66 -12.71
C MET A 672 -6.51 30.82 -12.34
N LYS A 673 -5.84 30.70 -11.19
CA LYS A 673 -4.83 31.67 -10.76
C LYS A 673 -3.44 31.02 -10.81
N PRO A 674 -2.43 31.62 -11.46
CA PRO A 674 -1.09 31.06 -11.48
C PRO A 674 -0.56 30.93 -10.04
N VAL A 675 0.18 29.86 -9.79
CA VAL A 675 0.91 29.71 -8.52
C VAL A 675 2.22 30.48 -8.63
N ASN A 676 2.31 31.61 -7.94
CA ASN A 676 3.57 32.32 -7.72
C ASN A 676 4.58 31.46 -6.97
#